data_AF-A0A1L9TM26-F1
#
_entry.id   AF-A0A1L9TM26-F1
#
_cell.length_a   1.000
_cell.length_b   1.000
_cell.length_c   1.000
_cell.angle_alpha   90.00
_cell.angle_beta   90.00
_cell.angle_gamma   90.00
#
_symmetry.space_group_name_H-M   'P 1'
#
loop_
_entity.id
_entity.type
_entity.pdbx_description
1 polymer ?
#
loop_
_entity_poly.entity_id
_entity_poly.type
_entity_poly.pdbx_seq_one_letter_code
_entity_poly.pdbx_strand_id
1 'polypeptide(L)'
;MSANTKSSAFTAIPILDYSQTSARDTKPDFLADLRNALVNVGFFYLVNAPIASEIRQDLVQKCKALFDLPLEKKLEIEMVNSRHFLGYSRLGAEITARKQDYREQFDFATELPEPGPDEPLYRNIRGPNQWPDENAIPGFRQSVEAYLAELSPVADNFQILIAEALDLDPAALKQFFDDPVQQKMKLIKYPPPPSDAESQGVGAHKDSEFLTFLLQATPHRGLEVQNKAGKWVSAPPMDGSLVVNIGRALEAITGGVCTATTHRVNLAPSNYVDAHGTPLGPRFSIPVFQGMSLDLSVDDINLEFPAHIKELVGDEKARSDAEATFNKIFSGRTGEGTLIHRIISHQDVGRRWYPELLAQALGESLWVIAAFLRAILAADIYVSPDGSDDAAGTIDAPFQSIQLAVDEATNGSTIYLRAGTYTPTTNIQISKSGTSSAPFVLRAYEGEAVIIDGEELPGTPAEVGGSLDNEDRGILHIQDAEYWEFYDLELINGPYGVYARDASNNHYERIITRDNYETGFQLEGESANNVVLYLDSYGNRDPRKNGESADGFALTIEDTISWGNGFNRWDFSPFEGDGNGFKLGGGDDADIGPANHVITNSIAFSNSHDGFTDNSQPGNFELSRNTAWNNSAIGFRFGTAVATLTGNIAASNGEKPTSLSEEQVSEGNSWDGDGAWDDGSFVSVDVELVQGERNADGTIEASDFLLPSDAEEIGATTDWSA
;
A
#
# COMPACT_ATOMS: atom_id res chain seq x y z
N MET A 1 49.85 -26.39 -39.39
CA MET A 1 49.65 -25.00 -38.93
C MET A 1 48.20 -24.89 -38.51
N SER A 2 47.93 -24.97 -37.21
CA SER A 2 46.58 -24.89 -36.65
C SER A 2 46.15 -23.43 -36.58
N ALA A 3 45.18 -23.04 -37.42
CA ALA A 3 44.59 -21.71 -37.34
C ALA A 3 43.77 -21.64 -36.05
N ASN A 4 44.28 -20.88 -35.08
CA ASN A 4 43.58 -20.50 -33.87
C ASN A 4 42.47 -19.51 -34.24
N THR A 5 41.31 -20.02 -34.70
CA THR A 5 40.13 -19.19 -34.94
C THR A 5 39.51 -18.84 -33.60
N LYS A 6 39.94 -17.70 -33.03
CA LYS A 6 39.14 -17.00 -32.03
C LYS A 6 37.74 -16.83 -32.61
N SER A 7 36.73 -17.47 -32.02
CA SER A 7 35.32 -17.25 -32.34
C SER A 7 35.07 -15.73 -32.37
N SER A 8 34.70 -15.18 -33.53
CA SER A 8 34.35 -13.77 -33.65
C SER A 8 33.15 -13.48 -32.76
N ALA A 9 33.25 -12.49 -31.88
CA ALA A 9 32.11 -12.08 -31.06
C ALA A 9 30.97 -11.59 -31.96
N PHE A 10 29.73 -12.01 -31.67
CA PHE A 10 28.57 -11.61 -32.47
C PHE A 10 28.38 -10.09 -32.44
N THR A 11 27.88 -9.54 -33.55
CA THR A 11 27.57 -8.11 -33.72
C THR A 11 26.10 -7.84 -34.00
N ALA A 12 25.30 -8.89 -34.15
CA ALA A 12 23.86 -8.84 -34.34
C ALA A 12 23.22 -10.07 -33.70
N ILE A 13 21.95 -9.94 -33.31
CA ILE A 13 21.15 -11.04 -32.75
C ILE A 13 20.53 -11.82 -33.93
N PRO A 14 20.70 -13.16 -34.01
CA PRO A 14 20.11 -13.99 -35.05
C PRO A 14 18.59 -13.89 -35.11
N ILE A 15 18.01 -14.13 -36.29
CA ILE A 15 16.56 -14.21 -36.50
C ILE A 15 16.25 -15.61 -36.98
N LEU A 16 15.36 -16.31 -36.27
CA LEU A 16 14.92 -17.66 -36.56
C LEU A 16 13.43 -17.64 -36.90
N ASP A 17 13.05 -18.35 -37.95
CA ASP A 17 11.66 -18.44 -38.41
C ASP A 17 11.03 -19.75 -37.93
N TYR A 18 10.09 -19.65 -36.99
CA TYR A 18 9.46 -20.82 -36.37
C TYR A 18 8.69 -21.69 -37.39
N SER A 19 8.22 -21.10 -38.49
CA SER A 19 7.50 -21.85 -39.54
C SER A 19 8.38 -22.93 -40.21
N GLN A 20 9.70 -22.80 -40.11
CA GLN A 20 10.66 -23.75 -40.69
C GLN A 20 10.83 -25.03 -39.86
N THR A 21 10.32 -25.06 -38.62
CA THR A 21 10.48 -26.19 -37.68
C THR A 21 9.74 -27.47 -38.10
N SER A 22 8.71 -27.34 -38.94
CA SER A 22 7.77 -28.44 -39.24
C SER A 22 8.03 -29.14 -40.57
N ALA A 23 8.65 -28.45 -41.55
CA ALA A 23 8.89 -29.02 -42.87
C ALA A 23 10.26 -29.72 -42.94
N ARG A 24 10.28 -30.92 -43.53
CA ARG A 24 11.49 -31.77 -43.64
C ARG A 24 12.66 -31.06 -44.33
N ASP A 25 12.38 -30.22 -45.31
CA ASP A 25 13.40 -29.58 -46.13
C ASP A 25 13.97 -28.30 -45.49
N THR A 26 13.26 -27.67 -44.55
CA THR A 26 13.68 -26.42 -43.88
C THR A 26 14.16 -26.64 -42.44
N LYS A 27 13.66 -27.69 -41.77
CA LYS A 27 14.03 -27.99 -40.37
C LYS A 27 15.55 -28.14 -40.16
N PRO A 28 16.33 -28.80 -41.05
CA PRO A 28 17.78 -28.91 -40.87
C PRO A 28 18.50 -27.55 -40.80
N ASP A 29 18.11 -26.60 -41.64
CA ASP A 29 18.70 -25.25 -41.66
C ASP A 29 18.31 -24.49 -40.38
N PHE A 30 17.04 -24.58 -39.96
CA PHE A 30 16.60 -24.03 -38.68
C PHE A 30 17.39 -24.60 -37.49
N LEU A 31 17.62 -25.92 -37.45
CA LEU A 31 18.39 -26.55 -36.37
C LEU A 31 19.85 -26.11 -36.37
N ALA A 32 20.44 -25.88 -37.54
CA ALA A 32 21.80 -25.34 -37.65
C ALA A 32 21.89 -23.89 -37.14
N ASP A 33 20.92 -23.04 -37.50
CA ASP A 33 20.84 -21.66 -37.02
C ASP A 33 20.55 -21.61 -35.51
N LEU A 34 19.68 -22.48 -35.01
CA LEU A 34 19.41 -22.65 -33.59
C LEU A 34 20.65 -23.09 -32.82
N ARG A 35 21.39 -24.10 -33.31
CA ARG A 35 22.67 -24.51 -32.73
C ARG A 35 23.65 -23.33 -32.64
N ASN A 36 23.76 -22.54 -33.69
CA ASN A 36 24.61 -21.35 -33.69
C ASN A 36 24.14 -20.32 -32.64
N ALA A 37 22.84 -20.04 -32.55
CA ALA A 37 22.29 -19.15 -31.54
C ALA A 37 22.56 -19.65 -30.11
N LEU A 38 22.32 -20.94 -29.84
CA LEU A 38 22.55 -21.58 -28.54
C LEU A 38 24.00 -21.50 -28.08
N VAL A 39 24.95 -21.77 -28.98
CA VAL A 39 26.37 -21.92 -28.63
C VAL A 39 27.12 -20.58 -28.65
N ASN A 40 26.81 -19.71 -29.60
CA ASN A 40 27.63 -18.52 -29.88
C ASN A 40 27.01 -17.22 -29.39
N VAL A 41 25.69 -17.17 -29.19
CA VAL A 41 24.97 -15.92 -28.93
C VAL A 41 24.19 -15.94 -27.62
N GLY A 42 23.46 -17.01 -27.31
CA GLY A 42 22.55 -17.10 -26.17
C GLY A 42 21.25 -16.31 -26.31
N PHE A 43 21.02 -15.68 -27.47
CA PHE A 43 19.87 -14.84 -27.81
C PHE A 43 19.50 -15.03 -29.28
N PHE A 44 18.22 -14.94 -29.61
CA PHE A 44 17.71 -14.83 -30.98
C PHE A 44 16.32 -14.19 -31.01
N TYR A 45 15.94 -13.61 -32.14
CA TYR A 45 14.54 -13.30 -32.44
C TYR A 45 13.86 -14.54 -33.01
N LEU A 46 12.64 -14.82 -32.55
CA LEU A 46 11.76 -15.82 -33.12
C LEU A 46 10.61 -15.13 -33.83
N VAL A 47 10.54 -15.29 -35.15
CA VAL A 47 9.45 -14.77 -35.98
C VAL A 47 8.50 -15.91 -36.38
N ASN A 48 7.27 -15.55 -36.74
CA ASN A 48 6.22 -16.48 -37.17
C ASN A 48 5.91 -17.59 -36.15
N ALA A 49 6.09 -17.32 -34.85
CA ALA A 49 5.56 -18.18 -33.81
C ALA A 49 4.02 -18.20 -33.91
N PRO A 50 3.37 -19.35 -33.66
CA PRO A 50 1.92 -19.53 -33.83
C PRO A 50 1.13 -18.92 -32.67
N ILE A 51 1.37 -17.64 -32.40
CA ILE A 51 0.62 -16.82 -31.44
C ILE A 51 -0.19 -15.83 -32.26
N ALA A 52 -1.49 -15.77 -32.06
CA ALA A 52 -2.38 -14.86 -32.76
C ALA A 52 -2.00 -13.40 -32.49
N SER A 53 -2.12 -12.55 -33.51
CA SER A 53 -1.78 -11.13 -33.36
C SER A 53 -2.74 -10.43 -32.40
N GLU A 54 -4.00 -10.84 -32.43
CA GLU A 54 -5.09 -10.32 -31.61
C GLU A 54 -4.84 -10.64 -30.13
N ILE A 55 -4.37 -11.85 -29.80
CA ILE A 55 -4.03 -12.23 -28.42
C ILE A 55 -2.84 -11.40 -27.91
N ARG A 56 -1.79 -11.21 -28.72
CA ARG A 56 -0.66 -10.33 -28.34
C ARG A 56 -1.12 -8.89 -28.09
N GLN A 57 -1.94 -8.35 -28.99
CA GLN A 57 -2.41 -6.97 -28.90
C GLN A 57 -3.32 -6.76 -27.68
N ASP A 58 -4.23 -7.69 -27.42
CA ASP A 58 -5.10 -7.66 -26.25
C ASP A 58 -4.27 -7.73 -24.96
N LEU A 59 -3.31 -8.64 -24.85
CA LEU A 59 -2.42 -8.71 -23.68
C LEU A 59 -1.64 -7.40 -23.47
N VAL A 60 -1.12 -6.79 -24.54
CA VAL A 60 -0.42 -5.50 -24.44
C VAL A 60 -1.36 -4.39 -23.98
N GLN A 61 -2.61 -4.39 -24.44
CA GLN A 61 -3.62 -3.43 -23.99
C GLN A 61 -3.97 -3.63 -22.52
N LYS A 62 -4.23 -4.87 -22.09
CA LYS A 62 -4.52 -5.24 -20.70
C LYS A 62 -3.36 -4.94 -19.76
N CYS A 63 -2.13 -5.18 -20.21
CA CYS A 63 -0.92 -4.82 -19.49
C CYS A 63 -0.87 -3.31 -19.20
N LYS A 64 -1.12 -2.46 -20.20
CA LYS A 64 -1.17 -1.00 -20.00
C LYS A 64 -2.26 -0.60 -19.01
N ALA A 65 -3.48 -1.12 -19.18
CA ALA A 65 -4.59 -0.84 -18.29
C ALA A 65 -4.29 -1.23 -16.83
N LEU A 66 -3.59 -2.36 -16.62
CA LEU A 66 -3.17 -2.80 -15.29
C LEU A 66 -2.26 -1.79 -14.59
N PHE A 67 -1.29 -1.24 -15.32
CA PHE A 67 -0.37 -0.24 -14.77
C PHE A 67 -0.97 1.14 -14.59
N ASP A 68 -2.12 1.42 -15.22
CA ASP A 68 -2.86 2.68 -15.10
C ASP A 68 -3.88 2.66 -13.95
N LEU A 69 -4.07 1.52 -13.28
CA LEU A 69 -4.89 1.45 -12.06
C LEU A 69 -4.33 2.33 -10.93
N PRO A 70 -5.21 2.88 -10.06
CA PRO A 70 -4.81 3.51 -8.80
C PRO A 70 -3.93 2.57 -7.96
N LEU A 71 -3.05 3.15 -7.14
CA LEU A 71 -2.10 2.37 -6.35
C LEU A 71 -2.83 1.39 -5.43
N GLU A 72 -3.90 1.84 -4.79
CA GLU A 72 -4.74 1.08 -3.86
C GLU A 72 -5.21 -0.22 -4.51
N LYS A 73 -5.69 -0.15 -5.76
CA LYS A 73 -6.13 -1.33 -6.53
C LYS A 73 -4.99 -2.26 -6.93
N LYS A 74 -3.78 -1.73 -7.16
CA LYS A 74 -2.59 -2.57 -7.41
C LYS A 74 -2.12 -3.28 -6.13
N LEU A 75 -2.29 -2.64 -4.97
CA LEU A 75 -1.91 -3.19 -3.67
C LEU A 75 -2.81 -4.33 -3.19
N GLU A 76 -4.07 -4.39 -3.65
CA GLU A 76 -4.96 -5.54 -3.41
C GLU A 76 -4.33 -6.87 -3.85
N ILE A 77 -3.50 -6.85 -4.91
CA ILE A 77 -2.78 -8.01 -5.45
C ILE A 77 -1.26 -7.91 -5.25
N GLU A 78 -0.79 -7.20 -4.22
CA GLU A 78 0.65 -7.08 -3.87
C GLU A 78 1.29 -8.45 -3.63
N MET A 79 2.53 -8.63 -4.09
CA MET A 79 3.24 -9.92 -4.01
C MET A 79 3.32 -10.44 -2.57
N VAL A 80 3.41 -9.56 -1.57
CA VAL A 80 3.40 -9.91 -0.14
C VAL A 80 2.17 -10.72 0.26
N ASN A 81 1.03 -10.56 -0.42
CA ASN A 81 -0.20 -11.32 -0.17
C ASN A 81 -0.15 -12.76 -0.72
N SER A 82 0.88 -13.12 -1.48
CA SER A 82 1.04 -14.46 -2.07
C SER A 82 2.30 -15.16 -1.57
N ARG A 83 2.11 -16.27 -0.85
CA ARG A 83 3.22 -17.18 -0.53
C ARG A 83 3.88 -17.81 -1.77
N HIS A 84 3.28 -17.64 -2.95
CA HIS A 84 3.76 -18.13 -4.23
C HIS A 84 4.62 -17.14 -5.01
N PHE A 85 4.92 -15.96 -4.43
CA PHE A 85 5.70 -14.90 -5.05
C PHE A 85 5.10 -14.43 -6.39
N LEU A 86 3.76 -14.36 -6.46
CA LEU A 86 2.98 -13.87 -7.59
C LEU A 86 2.19 -12.64 -7.14
N GLY A 87 2.19 -11.57 -7.92
CA GLY A 87 1.52 -10.32 -7.59
C GLY A 87 2.32 -9.06 -7.97
N TYR A 88 1.86 -7.92 -7.48
CA TYR A 88 2.43 -6.61 -7.75
C TYR A 88 3.70 -6.32 -6.92
N SER A 89 4.71 -5.75 -7.56
CA SER A 89 5.89 -5.16 -6.94
C SER A 89 6.00 -3.69 -7.34
N ARG A 90 6.14 -2.83 -6.33
CA ARG A 90 6.18 -1.37 -6.48
C ARG A 90 7.36 -0.90 -7.33
N LEU A 91 7.25 0.31 -7.87
CA LEU A 91 8.34 0.98 -8.59
C LEU A 91 9.61 1.03 -7.72
N GLY A 92 10.70 0.48 -8.23
CA GLY A 92 11.97 0.47 -7.49
C GLY A 92 12.09 -0.64 -6.44
N ALA A 93 11.14 -1.58 -6.33
CA ALA A 93 11.24 -2.67 -5.36
C ALA A 93 12.37 -3.67 -5.69
N GLU A 94 12.78 -3.74 -6.96
CA GLU A 94 13.70 -4.76 -7.48
C GLU A 94 15.15 -4.28 -7.49
N ILE A 95 16.09 -5.21 -7.23
CA ILE A 95 17.52 -4.92 -7.20
C ILE A 95 18.26 -5.86 -8.16
N THR A 96 18.90 -5.31 -9.18
CA THR A 96 19.78 -6.05 -10.09
C THR A 96 21.17 -5.44 -10.08
N ALA A 97 22.22 -6.27 -10.19
CA ALA A 97 23.61 -5.81 -10.18
C ALA A 97 23.95 -4.88 -8.97
N ARG A 98 23.31 -5.13 -7.82
CA ARG A 98 23.42 -4.34 -6.57
C ARG A 98 22.95 -2.88 -6.68
N LYS A 99 22.12 -2.58 -7.67
CA LYS A 99 21.47 -1.27 -7.85
C LYS A 99 19.98 -1.47 -7.98
N GLN A 100 19.22 -0.48 -7.51
CA GLN A 100 17.77 -0.45 -7.67
C GLN A 100 17.41 -0.37 -9.16
N ASP A 101 16.44 -1.18 -9.57
CA ASP A 101 15.88 -1.19 -10.91
C ASP A 101 14.75 -0.16 -10.99
N TYR A 102 14.80 0.77 -11.95
CA TYR A 102 13.74 1.75 -12.16
C TYR A 102 12.63 1.14 -13.01
N ARG A 103 11.92 0.19 -12.39
CA ARG A 103 10.80 -0.55 -12.97
C ARG A 103 9.71 -0.82 -11.94
N GLU A 104 8.49 -0.93 -12.43
CA GLU A 104 7.31 -1.40 -11.73
C GLU A 104 6.88 -2.73 -12.38
N GLN A 105 6.45 -3.75 -11.64
CA GLN A 105 6.13 -5.05 -12.23
C GLN A 105 4.97 -5.81 -11.57
N PHE A 106 4.38 -6.73 -12.32
CA PHE A 106 3.47 -7.76 -11.83
C PHE A 106 3.99 -9.13 -12.24
N ASP A 107 4.02 -10.08 -11.31
CA ASP A 107 4.40 -11.47 -11.54
C ASP A 107 3.13 -12.33 -11.60
N PHE A 108 2.89 -12.95 -12.76
CA PHE A 108 1.84 -13.93 -13.02
C PHE A 108 2.44 -15.27 -13.42
N ALA A 109 1.60 -16.27 -13.64
CA ALA A 109 2.03 -17.60 -14.04
C ALA A 109 0.91 -18.36 -14.76
N THR A 110 1.26 -19.51 -15.36
CA THR A 110 0.25 -20.53 -15.71
C THR A 110 -0.56 -20.84 -14.45
N GLU A 111 -1.89 -20.72 -14.53
CA GLU A 111 -2.75 -20.96 -13.37
C GLU A 111 -2.62 -22.40 -12.90
N LEU A 112 -2.36 -22.58 -11.60
CA LEU A 112 -2.30 -23.88 -10.95
C LEU A 112 -2.92 -23.80 -9.56
N PRO A 113 -3.43 -24.93 -9.02
CA PRO A 113 -3.87 -24.97 -7.64
C PRO A 113 -2.70 -24.79 -6.68
N GLU A 114 -3.04 -24.49 -5.43
CA GLU A 114 -2.10 -24.51 -4.32
C GLU A 114 -1.53 -25.93 -4.11
N PRO A 115 -0.23 -26.07 -3.79
CA PRO A 115 0.35 -27.36 -3.44
C PRO A 115 -0.37 -28.02 -2.25
N GLY A 116 -0.41 -29.36 -2.23
CA GLY A 116 -1.01 -30.09 -1.12
C GLY A 116 -0.25 -29.93 0.21
N PRO A 117 -0.89 -30.17 1.37
CA PRO A 117 -0.27 -29.97 2.69
C PRO A 117 0.93 -30.90 2.97
N ASP A 118 1.02 -32.03 2.26
CA ASP A 118 2.11 -33.01 2.39
C ASP A 118 3.25 -32.77 1.38
N GLU A 119 3.12 -31.77 0.50
CA GLU A 119 4.18 -31.46 -0.47
C GLU A 119 5.37 -30.75 0.20
N PRO A 120 6.60 -30.94 -0.31
CA PRO A 120 7.76 -30.22 0.19
C PRO A 120 7.56 -28.70 0.15
N LEU A 121 8.04 -28.00 1.17
CA LEU A 121 7.80 -26.55 1.34
C LEU A 121 8.17 -25.71 0.10
N TYR A 122 9.24 -26.08 -0.61
CA TYR A 122 9.67 -25.40 -1.85
C TYR A 122 8.65 -25.47 -2.99
N ARG A 123 7.67 -26.39 -2.94
CA ARG A 123 6.58 -26.44 -3.92
C ARG A 123 5.69 -25.21 -3.84
N ASN A 124 5.68 -24.49 -2.71
CA ASN A 124 4.97 -23.22 -2.61
C ASN A 124 5.49 -22.12 -3.53
N ILE A 125 6.64 -22.25 -4.21
CA ILE A 125 7.02 -21.33 -5.30
C ILE A 125 6.00 -21.40 -6.47
N ARG A 126 5.21 -22.47 -6.53
CA ARG A 126 4.10 -22.65 -7.45
C ARG A 126 2.77 -22.54 -6.71
N GLY A 127 1.76 -22.04 -7.41
CA GLY A 127 0.41 -21.85 -6.87
C GLY A 127 -0.42 -20.88 -7.72
N PRO A 128 -1.62 -20.50 -7.24
CA PRO A 128 -2.56 -19.65 -7.96
C PRO A 128 -2.05 -18.21 -8.10
N ASN A 129 -2.50 -17.55 -9.17
CA ASN A 129 -2.27 -16.12 -9.36
C ASN A 129 -3.17 -15.26 -8.45
N GLN A 130 -2.74 -14.03 -8.20
CA GLN A 130 -3.58 -12.96 -7.66
C GLN A 130 -4.13 -12.13 -8.82
N TRP A 131 -5.42 -12.26 -9.12
CA TRP A 131 -6.05 -11.58 -10.25
C TRP A 131 -6.61 -10.21 -9.84
N PRO A 132 -6.46 -9.15 -10.67
CA PRO A 132 -7.10 -7.87 -10.40
C PRO A 132 -8.63 -8.01 -10.48
N ASP A 133 -9.35 -7.08 -9.86
CA ASP A 133 -10.81 -7.01 -9.94
C ASP A 133 -11.29 -7.02 -11.39
N GLU A 134 -12.17 -7.98 -11.72
CA GLU A 134 -12.75 -8.16 -13.04
C GLU A 134 -13.54 -6.91 -13.48
N ASN A 135 -14.09 -6.13 -12.54
CA ASN A 135 -14.77 -4.88 -12.88
C ASN A 135 -13.80 -3.75 -13.24
N ALA A 136 -12.59 -3.76 -12.67
CA ALA A 136 -11.58 -2.75 -12.94
C ALA A 136 -10.92 -2.97 -14.30
N ILE A 137 -10.64 -4.24 -14.66
CA ILE A 137 -10.07 -4.60 -15.97
C ILE A 137 -10.77 -5.86 -16.52
N PRO A 138 -11.98 -5.73 -17.08
CA PRO A 138 -12.73 -6.88 -17.59
C PRO A 138 -11.94 -7.68 -18.61
N GLY A 139 -11.90 -9.00 -18.48
CA GLY A 139 -11.18 -9.87 -19.42
C GLY A 139 -9.68 -9.99 -19.16
N PHE A 140 -9.12 -9.43 -18.09
CA PHE A 140 -7.67 -9.44 -17.85
C PHE A 140 -7.13 -10.88 -17.70
N ARG A 141 -7.76 -11.69 -16.84
CA ARG A 141 -7.35 -13.07 -16.59
C ARG A 141 -7.34 -13.89 -17.88
N GLN A 142 -8.41 -13.79 -18.65
CA GLN A 142 -8.61 -14.51 -19.91
C GLN A 142 -7.54 -14.12 -20.94
N SER A 143 -7.13 -12.85 -20.97
CA SER A 143 -6.04 -12.36 -21.83
C SER A 143 -4.69 -13.01 -21.50
N VAL A 144 -4.34 -13.05 -20.21
CA VAL A 144 -3.10 -13.70 -19.72
C VAL A 144 -3.12 -15.20 -19.99
N GLU A 145 -4.22 -15.87 -19.66
CA GLU A 145 -4.39 -17.31 -19.88
C GLU A 145 -4.34 -17.67 -21.37
N ALA A 146 -4.97 -16.89 -22.25
CA ALA A 146 -4.95 -17.11 -23.70
C ALA A 146 -3.54 -16.99 -24.28
N TYR A 147 -2.77 -15.97 -23.89
CA TYR A 147 -1.39 -15.82 -24.36
C TYR A 147 -0.49 -16.95 -23.88
N LEU A 148 -0.58 -17.34 -22.60
CA LEU A 148 0.20 -18.47 -22.07
C LEU A 148 -0.20 -19.79 -22.74
N ALA A 149 -1.47 -19.99 -23.07
CA ALA A 149 -1.94 -21.17 -23.78
C ALA A 149 -1.38 -21.30 -25.20
N GLU A 150 -1.18 -20.20 -25.94
CA GLU A 150 -0.55 -20.23 -27.26
C GLU A 150 0.98 -20.31 -27.21
N LEU A 151 1.60 -19.73 -26.19
CA LEU A 151 3.06 -19.77 -26.00
C LEU A 151 3.54 -21.14 -25.48
N SER A 152 2.76 -21.83 -24.64
CA SER A 152 3.19 -23.07 -24.00
C SER A 152 3.61 -24.17 -25.00
N PRO A 153 2.83 -24.48 -26.06
CA PRO A 153 3.25 -25.44 -27.08
C PRO A 153 4.53 -25.06 -27.81
N VAL A 154 4.79 -23.76 -28.01
CA VAL A 154 6.04 -23.26 -28.61
C VAL A 154 7.19 -23.57 -27.67
N ALA A 155 7.07 -23.22 -26.39
CA ALA A 155 8.08 -23.47 -25.37
C ALA A 155 8.39 -24.96 -25.18
N ASP A 156 7.37 -25.82 -25.18
CA ASP A 156 7.54 -27.27 -25.08
C ASP A 156 8.24 -27.85 -26.31
N ASN A 157 7.91 -27.36 -27.51
CA ASN A 157 8.58 -27.78 -28.74
C ASN A 157 10.06 -27.36 -28.76
N PHE A 158 10.45 -26.27 -28.10
CA PHE A 158 11.86 -25.91 -27.97
C PHE A 158 12.68 -26.91 -27.16
N GLN A 159 12.08 -27.70 -26.26
CA GLN A 159 12.78 -28.81 -25.60
C GLN A 159 13.25 -29.85 -26.63
N ILE A 160 12.42 -30.13 -27.63
CA ILE A 160 12.70 -31.06 -28.73
C ILE A 160 13.72 -30.44 -29.70
N LEU A 161 13.46 -29.21 -30.15
CA LEU A 161 14.32 -28.53 -31.13
C LEU A 161 15.73 -28.29 -30.60
N ILE A 162 15.89 -27.98 -29.31
CA ILE A 162 17.21 -27.83 -28.69
C ILE A 162 17.93 -29.18 -28.63
N ALA A 163 17.24 -30.25 -28.22
CA ALA A 163 17.83 -31.59 -28.20
C ALA A 163 18.31 -32.01 -29.60
N GLU A 164 17.48 -31.85 -30.63
CA GLU A 164 17.84 -32.13 -32.02
C GLU A 164 18.97 -31.22 -32.53
N ALA A 165 18.94 -29.92 -32.20
CA ALA A 165 20.01 -29.00 -32.56
C ALA A 165 21.34 -29.38 -31.89
N LEU A 166 21.33 -30.07 -30.77
CA LEU A 166 22.52 -30.60 -30.10
C LEU A 166 22.81 -32.07 -30.44
N ASP A 167 22.16 -32.60 -31.49
CA ASP A 167 22.27 -34.00 -31.94
C ASP A 167 22.04 -35.03 -30.81
N LEU A 168 21.13 -34.71 -29.88
CA LEU A 168 20.64 -35.58 -28.82
C LEU A 168 19.35 -36.30 -29.23
N ASP A 169 18.93 -37.27 -28.41
CA ASP A 169 17.57 -37.82 -28.52
C ASP A 169 16.53 -36.70 -28.35
N PRO A 170 15.52 -36.59 -29.23
CA PRO A 170 14.52 -35.50 -29.17
C PRO A 170 13.76 -35.41 -27.84
N ALA A 171 13.70 -36.48 -27.05
CA ALA A 171 13.05 -36.50 -25.73
C ALA A 171 14.03 -36.26 -24.56
N ALA A 172 15.34 -36.10 -24.81
CA ALA A 172 16.38 -36.06 -23.79
C ALA A 172 16.16 -34.96 -22.72
N LEU A 173 15.55 -33.84 -23.10
CA LEU A 173 15.31 -32.71 -22.19
C LEU A 173 13.97 -32.80 -21.45
N LYS A 174 13.02 -33.62 -21.91
CA LYS A 174 11.66 -33.68 -21.35
C LYS A 174 11.64 -34.04 -19.86
N GLN A 175 12.56 -34.88 -19.43
CA GLN A 175 12.68 -35.34 -18.04
C GLN A 175 13.00 -34.22 -17.03
N PHE A 176 13.41 -33.03 -17.49
CA PHE A 176 13.80 -31.92 -16.63
C PHE A 176 12.66 -30.94 -16.32
N PHE A 177 11.43 -31.23 -16.75
CA PHE A 177 10.29 -30.35 -16.58
C PHE A 177 9.19 -31.03 -15.78
N ASP A 178 8.50 -30.26 -14.94
CA ASP A 178 7.32 -30.75 -14.23
C ASP A 178 6.15 -30.95 -15.20
N ASP A 179 5.22 -31.84 -14.87
CA ASP A 179 3.96 -32.02 -15.60
C ASP A 179 2.77 -31.91 -14.61
N PRO A 180 1.93 -30.86 -14.67
CA PRO A 180 2.01 -29.73 -15.61
C PRO A 180 3.18 -28.78 -15.28
N VAL A 181 3.68 -28.05 -16.28
CA VAL A 181 4.66 -26.96 -16.11
C VAL A 181 3.95 -25.70 -15.61
N GLN A 182 4.56 -24.96 -14.68
CA GLN A 182 4.16 -23.58 -14.39
C GLN A 182 5.12 -22.60 -15.04
N GLN A 183 4.72 -21.96 -16.14
CA GLN A 183 5.50 -20.86 -16.71
C GLN A 183 5.28 -19.62 -15.87
N LYS A 184 6.35 -18.90 -15.53
CA LYS A 184 6.23 -17.60 -14.82
C LYS A 184 6.21 -16.50 -15.86
N MET A 185 5.34 -15.52 -15.72
CA MET A 185 5.25 -14.34 -16.57
C MET A 185 5.51 -13.10 -15.73
N LYS A 186 6.19 -12.11 -16.29
CA LYS A 186 6.19 -10.76 -15.74
C LYS A 186 5.53 -9.79 -16.71
N LEU A 187 4.75 -8.85 -16.19
CA LEU A 187 4.38 -7.62 -16.88
C LEU A 187 5.24 -6.53 -16.27
N ILE A 188 6.02 -5.79 -17.06
CA ILE A 188 7.00 -4.84 -16.54
C ILE A 188 6.83 -3.49 -17.23
N LYS A 189 6.71 -2.42 -16.44
CA LYS A 189 6.68 -1.02 -16.88
C LYS A 189 7.98 -0.32 -16.48
N TYR A 190 8.59 0.36 -17.44
CA TYR A 190 9.73 1.25 -17.22
C TYR A 190 9.31 2.68 -17.58
N PRO A 191 9.01 3.53 -16.59
CA PRO A 191 8.73 4.95 -16.82
C PRO A 191 9.93 5.66 -17.47
N PRO A 192 9.72 6.80 -18.15
CA PRO A 192 10.81 7.68 -18.52
C PRO A 192 11.63 8.06 -17.29
N PRO A 193 12.97 8.08 -17.37
CA PRO A 193 13.79 8.38 -16.21
C PRO A 193 13.60 9.84 -15.76
N PRO A 194 13.67 10.11 -14.44
CA PRO A 194 13.40 11.45 -13.87
C PRO A 194 14.53 12.47 -14.14
N SER A 195 15.66 12.03 -14.69
CA SER A 195 16.79 12.90 -15.05
C SER A 195 17.57 12.33 -16.24
N ASP A 196 18.42 13.16 -16.84
CA ASP A 196 19.31 12.79 -17.95
C ASP A 196 20.45 11.83 -17.54
N ALA A 197 20.55 11.45 -16.25
CA ALA A 197 21.55 10.50 -15.79
C ALA A 197 21.22 9.07 -16.26
N GLU A 198 22.25 8.29 -16.60
CA GLU A 198 22.09 6.86 -16.90
C GLU A 198 21.40 6.13 -15.73
N SER A 199 20.15 5.75 -15.94
CA SER A 199 19.36 4.99 -14.98
C SER A 199 19.18 3.55 -15.47
N GLN A 200 19.28 2.63 -14.52
CA GLN A 200 19.16 1.20 -14.75
C GLN A 200 17.68 0.84 -14.77
N GLY A 201 17.20 0.25 -15.86
CA GLY A 201 15.88 -0.39 -15.89
C GLY A 201 15.98 -1.78 -15.31
N VAL A 202 16.96 -2.54 -15.79
CA VAL A 202 17.41 -3.82 -15.22
C VAL A 202 18.92 -3.88 -15.42
N GLY A 203 19.65 -4.18 -14.35
CA GLY A 203 21.12 -4.29 -14.39
C GLY A 203 21.64 -5.42 -15.26
N ALA A 204 22.96 -5.45 -15.46
CA ALA A 204 23.60 -6.54 -16.18
C ALA A 204 23.42 -7.87 -15.45
N HIS A 205 22.72 -8.83 -16.05
CA HIS A 205 22.41 -10.13 -15.46
C HIS A 205 22.27 -11.23 -16.52
N LYS A 206 22.13 -12.47 -16.06
CA LYS A 206 21.69 -13.63 -16.84
C LYS A 206 20.45 -14.21 -16.16
N ASP A 207 19.46 -14.66 -16.92
CA ASP A 207 18.25 -15.30 -16.39
C ASP A 207 18.59 -16.64 -15.75
N SER A 208 17.87 -17.00 -14.68
CA SER A 208 18.16 -18.22 -13.92
C SER A 208 17.54 -19.46 -14.56
N GLU A 209 16.42 -19.28 -15.25
CA GLU A 209 15.53 -20.32 -15.78
C GLU A 209 16.12 -21.05 -17.01
N PHE A 210 15.34 -21.91 -17.66
CA PHE A 210 15.78 -22.68 -18.82
C PHE A 210 15.79 -21.83 -20.10
N LEU A 211 14.64 -21.25 -20.42
CA LEU A 211 14.43 -20.31 -21.52
C LEU A 211 13.56 -19.14 -21.08
N THR A 212 13.79 -17.99 -21.67
CA THR A 212 12.90 -16.82 -21.56
C THR A 212 12.37 -16.45 -22.93
N PHE A 213 11.06 -16.25 -23.03
CA PHE A 213 10.34 -15.76 -24.21
C PHE A 213 9.83 -14.36 -23.92
N LEU A 214 10.46 -13.35 -24.51
CA LEU A 214 10.17 -11.93 -24.26
C LEU A 214 9.40 -11.31 -25.42
N LEU A 215 8.18 -10.84 -25.11
CA LEU A 215 7.45 -9.92 -25.96
C LEU A 215 7.86 -8.47 -25.64
N GLN A 216 8.43 -7.78 -26.62
CA GLN A 216 8.74 -6.35 -26.53
C GLN A 216 7.51 -5.53 -26.90
N ALA A 217 6.68 -5.19 -25.90
CA ALA A 217 5.35 -4.63 -26.08
C ALA A 217 5.30 -3.18 -26.62
N THR A 218 6.42 -2.45 -26.61
CA THR A 218 6.52 -1.07 -27.11
C THR A 218 7.82 -0.82 -27.87
N PRO A 219 7.91 0.22 -28.74
CA PRO A 219 9.02 0.41 -29.69
C PRO A 219 10.35 0.91 -29.09
N HIS A 220 10.52 0.83 -27.77
CA HIS A 220 11.70 1.35 -27.06
C HIS A 220 12.94 0.46 -27.26
N ARG A 221 14.09 1.07 -27.58
CA ARG A 221 15.34 0.39 -27.94
C ARG A 221 16.27 0.07 -26.75
N GLY A 222 15.69 -0.13 -25.56
CA GLY A 222 16.44 -0.24 -24.31
C GLY A 222 17.08 -1.60 -23.99
N LEU A 223 16.72 -2.69 -24.69
CA LEU A 223 17.33 -4.01 -24.42
C LEU A 223 18.70 -4.12 -25.09
N GLU A 224 19.70 -4.54 -24.32
CA GLU A 224 21.09 -4.71 -24.79
C GLU A 224 21.66 -6.05 -24.32
N VAL A 225 22.39 -6.73 -25.21
CA VAL A 225 23.00 -8.05 -24.99
C VAL A 225 24.52 -7.94 -25.11
N GLN A 226 25.26 -8.42 -24.13
CA GLN A 226 26.73 -8.31 -24.12
C GLN A 226 27.38 -9.46 -24.88
N ASN A 227 28.16 -9.16 -25.91
CA ASN A 227 28.91 -10.19 -26.63
C ASN A 227 30.19 -10.63 -25.89
N LYS A 228 30.84 -11.69 -26.37
CA LYS A 228 32.08 -12.24 -25.78
C LYS A 228 33.27 -11.26 -25.79
N ALA A 229 33.19 -10.13 -26.51
CA ALA A 229 34.17 -9.05 -26.48
C ALA A 229 33.84 -7.95 -25.44
N GLY A 230 32.79 -8.15 -24.63
CA GLY A 230 32.33 -7.19 -23.62
C GLY A 230 31.51 -6.03 -24.19
N LYS A 231 31.20 -6.02 -25.49
CA LYS A 231 30.43 -4.95 -26.14
C LYS A 231 28.93 -5.22 -26.04
N TRP A 232 28.17 -4.18 -25.71
CA TRP A 232 26.71 -4.20 -25.73
C TRP A 232 26.18 -4.12 -27.17
N VAL A 233 25.34 -5.07 -27.55
CA VAL A 233 24.65 -5.17 -28.84
C VAL A 233 23.18 -4.89 -28.60
N SER A 234 22.61 -3.91 -29.30
CA SER A 234 21.20 -3.53 -29.14
C SER A 234 20.26 -4.61 -29.68
N ALA A 235 19.16 -4.84 -28.95
CA ALA A 235 18.04 -5.69 -29.32
C ALA A 235 16.78 -4.82 -29.56
N PRO A 236 16.67 -4.13 -30.71
CA PRO A 236 15.53 -3.28 -30.99
C PRO A 236 14.24 -4.11 -31.15
N PRO A 237 13.08 -3.61 -30.68
CA PRO A 237 11.80 -4.29 -30.88
C PRO A 237 11.55 -4.60 -32.36
N MET A 238 11.11 -5.83 -32.64
CA MET A 238 10.71 -6.29 -33.97
C MET A 238 9.27 -6.78 -33.90
N ASP A 239 8.40 -6.15 -34.70
CA ASP A 239 6.97 -6.47 -34.72
C ASP A 239 6.73 -7.94 -35.12
N GLY A 240 5.76 -8.57 -34.45
CA GLY A 240 5.43 -9.99 -34.64
C GLY A 240 6.50 -10.99 -34.17
N SER A 241 7.54 -10.55 -33.46
CA SER A 241 8.61 -11.42 -32.94
C SER A 241 8.60 -11.57 -31.43
N LEU A 242 9.22 -12.64 -30.94
CA LEU A 242 9.67 -12.80 -29.56
C LEU A 242 11.19 -12.72 -29.53
N VAL A 243 11.77 -12.11 -28.50
CA VAL A 243 13.17 -12.36 -28.15
C VAL A 243 13.22 -13.62 -27.31
N VAL A 244 14.07 -14.58 -27.68
CA VAL A 244 14.31 -15.79 -26.90
C VAL A 244 15.73 -15.76 -26.40
N ASN A 245 15.91 -15.96 -25.09
CA ASN A 245 17.23 -16.05 -24.50
C ASN A 245 17.40 -17.29 -23.63
N ILE A 246 18.64 -17.73 -23.58
CA ILE A 246 19.06 -18.92 -22.87
C ILE A 246 19.38 -18.55 -21.43
N GLY A 247 18.80 -19.27 -20.49
CA GLY A 247 19.05 -19.06 -19.07
C GLY A 247 20.11 -20.01 -18.51
N ARG A 248 20.50 -19.74 -17.26
CA ARG A 248 21.59 -20.42 -16.57
C ARG A 248 21.33 -21.89 -16.33
N ALA A 249 20.07 -22.31 -16.22
CA ALA A 249 19.74 -23.70 -16.02
C ALA A 249 20.12 -24.55 -17.25
N LEU A 250 19.84 -24.07 -18.48
CA LEU A 250 20.27 -24.76 -19.71
C LEU A 250 21.79 -24.71 -19.90
N GLU A 251 22.44 -23.57 -19.60
CA GLU A 251 23.92 -23.47 -19.61
C GLU A 251 24.55 -24.50 -18.67
N ALA A 252 23.99 -24.69 -17.46
CA ALA A 252 24.48 -25.63 -16.46
C ALA A 252 24.33 -27.09 -16.88
N ILE A 253 23.12 -27.54 -17.25
CA ILE A 253 22.89 -28.97 -17.57
C ILE A 253 23.58 -29.41 -18.88
N THR A 254 23.93 -28.46 -19.74
CA THR A 254 24.68 -28.73 -20.97
C THR A 254 26.20 -28.62 -20.81
N GLY A 255 26.70 -28.34 -19.59
CA GLY A 255 28.13 -28.17 -19.33
C GLY A 255 28.74 -26.99 -20.09
N GLY A 256 27.96 -25.93 -20.34
CA GLY A 256 28.38 -24.73 -21.05
C GLY A 256 28.34 -24.82 -22.58
N VAL A 257 27.73 -25.87 -23.16
CA VAL A 257 27.46 -25.94 -24.62
C VAL A 257 26.52 -24.82 -25.02
N CYS A 258 25.40 -24.68 -24.31
CA CYS A 258 24.52 -23.53 -24.47
C CYS A 258 25.05 -22.36 -23.64
N THR A 259 25.10 -21.17 -24.22
CA THR A 259 25.60 -19.95 -23.55
C THR A 259 24.42 -19.15 -23.01
N ALA A 260 24.39 -18.90 -21.70
CA ALA A 260 23.52 -17.87 -21.12
C ALA A 260 24.23 -16.52 -21.22
N THR A 261 23.64 -15.53 -21.88
CA THR A 261 24.34 -14.28 -22.20
C THR A 261 23.89 -13.13 -21.31
N THR A 262 24.87 -12.36 -20.83
CA THR A 262 24.61 -11.18 -20.01
C THR A 262 23.83 -10.14 -20.81
N HIS A 263 22.76 -9.61 -20.24
CA HIS A 263 21.92 -8.61 -20.86
C HIS A 263 21.43 -7.58 -19.83
N ARG A 264 20.91 -6.44 -20.30
CA ARG A 264 20.41 -5.34 -19.46
C ARG A 264 19.31 -4.54 -20.13
N VAL A 265 18.60 -3.72 -19.35
CA VAL A 265 17.69 -2.69 -19.84
C VAL A 265 18.28 -1.31 -19.54
N ASN A 266 18.61 -0.59 -20.60
CA ASN A 266 19.13 0.77 -20.60
C ASN A 266 18.00 1.80 -20.76
N LEU A 267 17.85 2.70 -19.78
CA LEU A 267 16.80 3.74 -19.79
C LEU A 267 17.27 5.08 -20.36
N ALA A 268 18.37 5.12 -21.12
CA ALA A 268 18.85 6.35 -21.75
C ALA A 268 17.68 7.15 -22.40
N PRO A 269 17.58 8.47 -22.19
CA PRO A 269 16.45 9.27 -22.69
C PRO A 269 16.22 9.13 -24.21
N SER A 270 17.27 8.86 -24.98
CA SER A 270 17.19 8.58 -26.43
C SER A 270 16.36 7.33 -26.79
N ASN A 271 16.15 6.41 -25.83
CA ASN A 271 15.29 5.25 -26.01
C ASN A 271 13.79 5.55 -25.83
N TYR A 272 13.47 6.75 -25.31
CA TYR A 272 12.12 7.22 -24.98
C TYR A 272 11.54 8.22 -25.99
N VAL A 273 12.23 8.41 -27.12
CA VAL A 273 11.77 9.23 -28.22
C VAL A 273 11.80 8.44 -29.53
N ASP A 274 10.88 8.74 -30.44
CA ASP A 274 10.87 8.16 -31.79
C ASP A 274 11.96 8.78 -32.69
N ALA A 275 12.02 8.34 -33.95
CA ALA A 275 12.98 8.85 -34.93
C ALA A 275 12.82 10.36 -35.26
N HIS A 276 11.71 10.98 -34.86
CA HIS A 276 11.39 12.39 -35.04
C HIS A 276 11.54 13.21 -33.74
N GLY A 277 11.89 12.58 -32.62
CA GLY A 277 12.01 13.21 -31.31
C GLY A 277 10.71 13.27 -30.50
N THR A 278 9.64 12.60 -30.94
CA THR A 278 8.36 12.55 -30.22
C THR A 278 8.46 11.61 -29.01
N PRO A 279 8.02 12.00 -27.81
CA PRO A 279 8.00 11.12 -26.64
C PRO A 279 7.16 9.86 -26.86
N LEU A 280 7.70 8.70 -26.47
CA LEU A 280 7.05 7.38 -26.62
C LEU A 280 6.22 6.94 -25.40
N GLY A 281 6.31 7.67 -24.28
CA GLY A 281 5.71 7.26 -23.00
C GLY A 281 6.50 6.13 -22.31
N PRO A 282 5.88 5.31 -21.45
CA PRO A 282 6.58 4.23 -20.76
C PRO A 282 6.89 3.02 -21.67
N ARG A 283 8.00 2.33 -21.38
CA ARG A 283 8.36 1.06 -22.01
C ARG A 283 7.65 -0.09 -21.29
N PHE A 284 7.15 -1.06 -22.04
CA PHE A 284 6.56 -2.29 -21.50
C PHE A 284 7.27 -3.53 -22.05
N SER A 285 7.53 -4.49 -21.17
CA SER A 285 8.14 -5.78 -21.49
C SER A 285 7.34 -6.91 -20.85
N ILE A 286 7.14 -8.00 -21.59
CA ILE A 286 6.38 -9.17 -21.12
C ILE A 286 7.23 -10.43 -21.31
N PRO A 287 8.18 -10.74 -20.40
CA PRO A 287 8.90 -12.00 -20.42
C PRO A 287 8.07 -13.14 -19.80
N VAL A 288 8.15 -14.32 -20.43
CA VAL A 288 7.68 -15.59 -19.89
C VAL A 288 8.87 -16.53 -19.74
N PHE A 289 9.06 -17.04 -18.52
CA PHE A 289 10.16 -17.89 -18.11
C PHE A 289 9.69 -19.35 -18.05
N GLN A 290 10.37 -20.21 -18.80
CA GLN A 290 10.24 -21.66 -18.72
C GLN A 290 11.26 -22.17 -17.71
N GLY A 291 10.79 -22.59 -16.53
CA GLY A 291 11.64 -23.18 -15.48
C GLY A 291 11.82 -24.69 -15.66
N MET A 292 12.86 -25.25 -15.01
CA MET A 292 13.01 -26.69 -14.83
C MET A 292 12.20 -27.17 -13.61
N SER A 293 12.01 -28.49 -13.49
CA SER A 293 11.36 -29.13 -12.35
C SER A 293 12.07 -28.78 -11.03
N LEU A 294 11.27 -28.50 -10.00
CA LEU A 294 11.74 -28.15 -8.66
C LEU A 294 12.30 -29.35 -7.88
N ASP A 295 12.06 -30.58 -8.35
CA ASP A 295 12.49 -31.80 -7.67
C ASP A 295 13.87 -32.29 -8.10
N LEU A 296 14.46 -31.67 -9.14
CA LEU A 296 15.73 -32.11 -9.69
C LEU A 296 16.87 -31.96 -8.69
N SER A 297 17.74 -32.95 -8.69
CA SER A 297 19.02 -33.01 -7.98
C SER A 297 20.15 -33.29 -8.96
N VAL A 298 21.40 -33.31 -8.48
CA VAL A 298 22.57 -33.65 -9.30
C VAL A 298 22.46 -35.04 -9.95
N ASP A 299 21.86 -36.01 -9.26
CA ASP A 299 21.74 -37.40 -9.72
C ASP A 299 20.75 -37.55 -10.88
N ASP A 300 19.83 -36.59 -11.04
CA ASP A 300 18.84 -36.59 -12.12
C ASP A 300 19.42 -36.03 -13.43
N ILE A 301 20.57 -35.33 -13.37
CA ILE A 301 21.16 -34.72 -14.56
C ILE A 301 22.10 -35.70 -15.27
N ASN A 302 21.56 -36.39 -16.27
CA ASN A 302 22.32 -37.30 -17.12
C ASN A 302 22.12 -36.99 -18.61
N LEU A 303 23.01 -36.14 -19.15
CA LEU A 303 23.06 -35.82 -20.59
C LEU A 303 24.42 -36.20 -21.19
N GLU A 304 24.41 -37.13 -22.15
CA GLU A 304 25.59 -37.50 -22.91
C GLU A 304 25.64 -36.79 -24.26
N PHE A 305 26.57 -35.85 -24.41
CA PHE A 305 26.76 -35.12 -25.67
C PHE A 305 27.71 -35.86 -26.63
N PRO A 306 27.41 -35.88 -27.94
CA PRO A 306 28.35 -36.30 -28.99
C PRO A 306 29.65 -35.49 -28.95
N ALA A 307 30.77 -36.11 -29.37
CA ALA A 307 32.09 -35.49 -29.30
C ALA A 307 32.17 -34.15 -30.04
N HIS A 308 31.59 -34.07 -31.24
CA HIS A 308 31.59 -32.84 -32.05
C HIS A 308 30.79 -31.70 -31.42
N ILE A 309 29.82 -31.99 -30.54
CA ILE A 309 29.06 -30.98 -29.78
C ILE A 309 29.87 -30.49 -28.58
N LYS A 310 30.56 -31.40 -27.87
CA LYS A 310 31.45 -31.04 -26.76
C LYS A 310 32.61 -30.13 -27.21
N GLU A 311 33.09 -30.34 -28.43
CA GLU A 311 34.15 -29.54 -29.06
C GLU A 311 33.70 -28.10 -29.40
N LEU A 312 32.40 -27.82 -29.44
CA LEU A 312 31.89 -26.45 -29.65
C LEU A 312 32.22 -25.51 -28.48
N VAL A 313 32.46 -26.07 -27.28
CA VAL A 313 32.87 -25.31 -26.10
C VAL A 313 34.38 -25.15 -26.09
N GLY A 314 34.88 -24.13 -26.79
CA GLY A 314 36.32 -23.84 -26.89
C GLY A 314 36.91 -22.97 -25.77
N ASP A 315 36.10 -22.49 -24.83
CA ASP A 315 36.51 -21.58 -23.75
C ASP A 315 36.47 -22.29 -22.39
N GLU A 316 37.63 -22.54 -21.79
CA GLU A 316 37.75 -23.14 -20.45
C GLU A 316 37.01 -22.32 -19.38
N LYS A 317 36.90 -21.00 -19.57
CA LYS A 317 36.16 -20.14 -18.64
C LYS A 317 34.67 -20.41 -18.69
N ALA A 318 34.10 -20.61 -19.88
CA ALA A 318 32.68 -20.93 -20.04
C ALA A 318 32.33 -22.26 -19.37
N ARG A 319 33.21 -23.27 -19.46
CA ARG A 319 33.04 -24.55 -18.76
C ARG A 319 33.09 -24.38 -17.24
N SER A 320 34.08 -23.65 -16.73
CA SER A 320 34.23 -23.39 -15.30
C SER A 320 33.04 -22.59 -14.73
N ASP A 321 32.58 -21.56 -15.45
CA ASP A 321 31.41 -20.76 -15.05
C ASP A 321 30.13 -21.62 -15.05
N ALA A 322 29.96 -22.50 -16.04
CA ALA A 322 28.83 -23.44 -16.11
C ALA A 322 28.88 -24.47 -14.97
N GLU A 323 30.05 -25.04 -14.67
CA GLU A 323 30.25 -26.00 -13.57
C GLU A 323 29.98 -25.36 -12.20
N ALA A 324 30.46 -24.13 -11.97
CA ALA A 324 30.16 -23.38 -10.75
C ALA A 324 28.65 -23.09 -10.62
N THR A 325 27.99 -22.79 -11.74
CA THR A 325 26.54 -22.59 -11.79
C THR A 325 25.80 -23.88 -11.47
N PHE A 326 26.20 -24.98 -12.08
CA PHE A 326 25.64 -26.31 -11.87
C PHE A 326 25.71 -26.70 -10.39
N ASN A 327 26.89 -26.62 -9.78
CA ASN A 327 27.08 -26.93 -8.37
C ASN A 327 26.22 -26.06 -7.45
N LYS A 328 25.96 -24.81 -7.83
CA LYS A 328 25.07 -23.92 -7.08
C LYS A 328 23.59 -24.29 -7.24
N ILE A 329 23.13 -24.56 -8.46
CA ILE A 329 21.73 -24.89 -8.76
C ILE A 329 21.34 -26.23 -8.13
N PHE A 330 22.25 -27.22 -8.15
CA PHE A 330 22.00 -28.59 -7.68
C PHE A 330 22.63 -28.89 -6.31
N SER A 331 22.84 -27.86 -5.47
CA SER A 331 23.24 -28.02 -4.06
C SER A 331 22.03 -28.43 -3.20
N GLY A 332 21.52 -29.65 -3.42
CA GLY A 332 20.24 -30.11 -2.89
C GLY A 332 19.21 -30.27 -4.02
N ARG A 333 17.92 -30.13 -3.68
CA ARG A 333 16.89 -30.01 -4.73
C ARG A 333 16.86 -28.59 -5.27
N THR A 334 16.68 -28.44 -6.58
CA THR A 334 16.59 -27.13 -7.25
C THR A 334 15.52 -26.22 -6.63
N GLY A 335 14.40 -26.79 -6.20
CA GLY A 335 13.33 -26.06 -5.52
C GLY A 335 13.76 -25.42 -4.21
N GLU A 336 14.58 -26.10 -3.40
CA GLU A 336 15.07 -25.58 -2.11
C GLU A 336 15.89 -24.31 -2.31
N GLY A 337 16.86 -24.36 -3.23
CA GLY A 337 17.67 -23.19 -3.58
C GLY A 337 16.83 -22.04 -4.16
N THR A 338 15.82 -22.37 -4.98
CA THR A 338 14.92 -21.38 -5.58
C THR A 338 14.05 -20.70 -4.52
N LEU A 339 13.52 -21.47 -3.56
CA LEU A 339 12.70 -20.93 -2.46
C LEU A 339 13.54 -19.98 -1.60
N ILE A 340 14.73 -20.41 -1.19
CA ILE A 340 15.64 -19.60 -0.38
C ILE A 340 15.99 -18.31 -1.12
N HIS A 341 16.29 -18.39 -2.42
CA HIS A 341 16.58 -17.20 -3.23
C HIS A 341 15.38 -16.24 -3.27
N ARG A 342 14.17 -16.75 -3.51
CA ARG A 342 12.95 -15.93 -3.52
C ARG A 342 12.70 -15.26 -2.17
N ILE A 343 12.89 -15.98 -1.07
CA ILE A 343 12.79 -15.44 0.29
C ILE A 343 13.81 -14.32 0.54
N ILE A 344 15.06 -14.47 0.10
CA ILE A 344 16.09 -13.44 0.25
C ILE A 344 15.78 -12.20 -0.61
N SER A 345 15.29 -12.40 -1.83
CA SER A 345 14.96 -11.31 -2.77
C SER A 345 13.67 -10.57 -2.41
N HIS A 346 12.69 -11.27 -1.84
CA HIS A 346 11.39 -10.75 -1.42
C HIS A 346 11.21 -10.99 0.08
N GLN A 347 11.99 -10.25 0.88
CA GLN A 347 12.03 -10.44 2.33
C GLN A 347 10.70 -10.10 3.01
N ASP A 348 9.87 -9.26 2.41
CA ASP A 348 8.48 -9.01 2.81
C ASP A 348 7.62 -10.28 2.73
N VAL A 349 7.65 -10.98 1.59
CA VAL A 349 7.00 -12.29 1.40
C VAL A 349 7.63 -13.32 2.34
N GLY A 350 8.96 -13.34 2.43
CA GLY A 350 9.72 -14.21 3.31
C GLY A 350 9.36 -14.03 4.78
N ARG A 351 9.23 -12.78 5.23
CA ARG A 351 8.73 -12.43 6.57
C ARG A 351 7.33 -13.00 6.74
N ARG A 352 6.40 -12.66 5.84
CA ARG A 352 4.98 -13.02 5.97
C ARG A 352 4.72 -14.53 5.99
N TRP A 353 5.38 -15.27 5.10
CA TRP A 353 5.00 -16.66 4.83
C TRP A 353 6.08 -17.69 5.18
N TYR A 354 7.34 -17.27 5.35
CA TYR A 354 8.48 -18.17 5.58
C TYR A 354 9.49 -17.62 6.61
N PRO A 355 9.04 -17.11 7.78
CA PRO A 355 9.90 -16.32 8.68
C PRO A 355 11.11 -17.12 9.19
N GLU A 356 10.94 -18.41 9.50
CA GLU A 356 12.02 -19.28 9.95
C GLU A 356 13.10 -19.48 8.87
N LEU A 357 12.66 -19.73 7.63
CA LEU A 357 13.58 -19.89 6.49
C LEU A 357 14.28 -18.58 6.16
N LEU A 358 13.60 -17.44 6.28
CA LEU A 358 14.22 -16.13 6.08
C LEU A 358 15.31 -15.88 7.13
N ALA A 359 15.02 -16.08 8.41
CA ALA A 359 15.99 -15.91 9.48
C ALA A 359 17.20 -16.84 9.30
N GLN A 360 16.95 -18.10 8.91
CA GLN A 360 18.03 -19.04 8.59
C GLN A 360 18.86 -18.57 7.39
N ALA A 361 18.20 -18.09 6.33
CA ALA A 361 18.86 -17.63 5.11
C ALA A 361 19.70 -16.36 5.34
N LEU A 362 19.29 -15.50 6.27
CA LEU A 362 20.02 -14.28 6.67
C LEU A 362 21.10 -14.54 7.75
N GLY A 363 21.14 -15.74 8.35
CA GLY A 363 22.13 -16.11 9.36
C GLY A 363 21.85 -15.57 10.75
N GLU A 364 20.57 -15.38 11.10
CA GLU A 364 20.12 -14.79 12.37
C GLU A 364 19.94 -15.84 13.49
N SER A 365 20.10 -15.45 14.76
CA SER A 365 20.13 -16.37 15.91
C SER A 365 18.74 -16.87 16.36
N LEU A 366 18.65 -17.99 17.08
CA LEU A 366 17.39 -18.54 17.64
C LEU A 366 16.57 -17.57 18.51
N TRP A 367 17.21 -16.58 19.13
CA TRP A 367 16.52 -15.52 19.87
C TRP A 367 15.81 -14.52 18.94
N VAL A 368 16.41 -14.27 17.78
CA VAL A 368 15.85 -13.46 16.70
C VAL A 368 14.68 -14.21 16.03
N ILE A 369 14.76 -15.54 15.92
CA ILE A 369 13.64 -16.42 15.49
C ILE A 369 12.43 -16.32 16.44
N ALA A 370 12.65 -16.29 17.76
CA ALA A 370 11.58 -16.12 18.75
C ALA A 370 10.98 -14.70 18.76
N ALA A 371 11.78 -13.68 18.43
CA ALA A 371 11.30 -12.31 18.22
C ALA A 371 10.55 -12.14 16.89
N PHE A 372 10.95 -12.85 15.83
CA PHE A 372 10.30 -12.81 14.52
C PHE A 372 9.00 -13.63 14.44
N LEU A 373 8.89 -14.74 15.18
CA LEU A 373 7.65 -15.52 15.31
C LEU A 373 6.51 -14.74 15.97
N ARG A 374 6.81 -13.64 16.68
CA ARG A 374 5.80 -12.76 17.30
C ARG A 374 5.43 -11.54 16.45
N ALA A 375 6.13 -11.29 15.34
CA ALA A 375 6.05 -10.01 14.62
C ALA A 375 5.38 -10.09 13.23
N ILE A 376 4.84 -11.26 12.84
CA ILE A 376 4.49 -11.49 11.41
C ILE A 376 3.18 -12.29 11.20
N LEU A 377 2.26 -12.17 12.15
CA LEU A 377 0.87 -11.93 11.80
C LEU A 377 0.57 -10.57 12.44
N ALA A 378 -0.26 -9.73 11.81
CA ALA A 378 -1.11 -8.90 12.64
C ALA A 378 -1.83 -9.88 13.55
N ALA A 379 -1.35 -10.04 14.79
CA ALA A 379 -2.03 -10.91 15.72
C ALA A 379 -3.32 -10.18 16.03
N ASP A 380 -4.44 -10.75 15.60
CA ASP A 380 -5.73 -10.34 16.11
C ASP A 380 -5.73 -10.68 17.60
N ILE A 381 -5.58 -9.65 18.43
CA ILE A 381 -5.63 -9.79 19.88
C ILE A 381 -7.06 -9.48 20.29
N TYR A 382 -7.72 -10.44 20.93
CA TYR A 382 -9.09 -10.28 21.39
C TYR A 382 -9.10 -9.97 22.88
N VAL A 383 -9.89 -8.97 23.26
CA VAL A 383 -10.11 -8.56 24.65
C VAL A 383 -11.60 -8.61 24.93
N SER A 384 -12.01 -9.08 26.10
CA SER A 384 -13.42 -9.13 26.53
C SER A 384 -13.52 -8.79 28.02
N PRO A 385 -14.59 -8.12 28.48
CA PRO A 385 -14.77 -7.86 29.92
C PRO A 385 -14.81 -9.14 30.77
N ASP A 386 -15.31 -10.24 30.18
CA ASP A 386 -15.38 -11.57 30.78
C ASP A 386 -14.13 -12.44 30.50
N GLY A 387 -13.10 -11.86 29.88
CA GLY A 387 -11.83 -12.52 29.54
C GLY A 387 -10.92 -12.79 30.74
N SER A 388 -9.68 -13.19 30.46
CA SER A 388 -8.66 -13.39 31.50
C SER A 388 -7.28 -13.00 30.98
N ASP A 389 -6.50 -12.28 31.79
CA ASP A 389 -5.13 -11.88 31.43
C ASP A 389 -4.12 -13.05 31.47
N ASP A 390 -4.52 -14.20 32.02
CA ASP A 390 -3.78 -15.46 31.91
C ASP A 390 -4.13 -16.23 30.60
N ALA A 391 -5.08 -15.73 29.80
CA ALA A 391 -5.51 -16.35 28.56
C ALA A 391 -4.53 -16.11 27.39
N ALA A 392 -4.89 -16.59 26.20
CA ALA A 392 -4.01 -16.53 25.02
C ALA A 392 -4.20 -15.29 24.15
N GLY A 393 -5.19 -14.42 24.44
CA GLY A 393 -5.52 -13.26 23.61
C GLY A 393 -6.20 -13.64 22.28
N THR A 394 -6.77 -14.83 22.18
CA THR A 394 -7.48 -15.33 20.97
C THR A 394 -8.99 -15.12 21.09
N ILE A 395 -9.74 -15.21 20.01
CA ILE A 395 -11.21 -15.03 20.04
C ILE A 395 -11.92 -15.98 21.02
N ASP A 396 -11.42 -17.20 21.16
CA ASP A 396 -11.96 -18.23 22.07
C ASP A 396 -11.43 -18.10 23.51
N ALA A 397 -10.34 -17.36 23.71
CA ALA A 397 -9.69 -17.16 25.00
C ALA A 397 -9.09 -15.74 25.07
N PRO A 398 -9.94 -14.70 25.16
CA PRO A 398 -9.54 -13.31 25.08
C PRO A 398 -8.88 -12.83 26.38
N PHE A 399 -8.02 -11.80 26.25
CA PHE A 399 -7.53 -11.06 27.41
C PHE A 399 -8.69 -10.33 28.12
N GLN A 400 -8.47 -9.97 29.39
CA GLN A 400 -9.41 -9.12 30.11
C GLN A 400 -9.06 -7.64 29.97
N SER A 401 -7.77 -7.30 30.07
CA SER A 401 -7.31 -5.92 30.07
C SER A 401 -6.89 -5.44 28.67
N ILE A 402 -7.34 -4.24 28.34
CA ILE A 402 -6.95 -3.55 27.10
C ILE A 402 -5.46 -3.19 27.16
N GLN A 403 -4.95 -2.80 28.34
CA GLN A 403 -3.53 -2.49 28.51
C GLN A 403 -2.64 -3.68 28.17
N LEU A 404 -2.98 -4.89 28.63
CA LEU A 404 -2.18 -6.07 28.30
C LEU A 404 -2.18 -6.32 26.78
N ALA A 405 -3.30 -6.11 26.10
CA ALA A 405 -3.36 -6.22 24.65
C ALA A 405 -2.45 -5.18 23.95
N VAL A 406 -2.44 -3.93 24.42
CA VAL A 406 -1.52 -2.88 23.95
C VAL A 406 -0.06 -3.27 24.20
N ASP A 407 0.24 -3.85 25.36
CA ASP A 407 1.59 -4.28 25.75
C ASP A 407 2.08 -5.51 24.96
N GLU A 408 1.18 -6.44 24.60
CA GLU A 408 1.51 -7.62 23.79
C GLU A 408 1.45 -7.35 22.28
N ALA A 409 0.78 -6.28 21.84
CA ALA A 409 0.71 -5.91 20.44
C ALA A 409 2.09 -5.71 19.81
N THR A 410 2.27 -6.30 18.63
CA THR A 410 3.45 -6.16 17.75
C THR A 410 3.08 -5.45 16.44
N ASN A 411 4.04 -4.86 15.74
CA ASN A 411 3.78 -3.96 14.60
C ASN A 411 2.72 -4.51 13.62
N GLY A 412 1.67 -3.73 13.37
CA GLY A 412 0.55 -4.14 12.51
C GLY A 412 -0.57 -4.91 13.21
N SER A 413 -0.49 -5.18 14.51
CA SER A 413 -1.53 -5.92 15.24
C SER A 413 -2.85 -5.17 15.26
N THR A 414 -3.94 -5.94 15.21
CA THR A 414 -5.29 -5.43 15.47
C THR A 414 -5.79 -5.95 16.81
N ILE A 415 -6.16 -5.05 17.70
CA ILE A 415 -6.78 -5.34 18.99
C ILE A 415 -8.29 -5.20 18.82
N TYR A 416 -8.99 -6.33 18.92
CA TYR A 416 -10.44 -6.41 18.88
C TYR A 416 -11.03 -6.44 20.28
N LEU A 417 -11.83 -5.44 20.60
CA LEU A 417 -12.63 -5.35 21.81
C LEU A 417 -14.00 -5.99 21.56
N ARG A 418 -14.36 -6.96 22.40
CA ARG A 418 -15.67 -7.63 22.38
C ARG A 418 -16.72 -6.79 23.10
N ALA A 419 -17.99 -7.01 22.77
CA ALA A 419 -19.13 -6.29 23.34
C ALA A 419 -19.07 -6.24 24.87
N GLY A 420 -19.34 -5.05 25.43
CA GLY A 420 -19.52 -4.86 26.86
C GLY A 420 -18.85 -3.59 27.40
N THR A 421 -18.88 -3.48 28.73
CA THR A 421 -18.31 -2.35 29.47
C THR A 421 -17.00 -2.75 30.13
N TYR A 422 -15.93 -2.04 29.79
CA TYR A 422 -14.60 -2.19 30.37
C TYR A 422 -14.39 -1.12 31.43
N THR A 423 -14.00 -1.51 32.65
CA THR A 423 -13.82 -0.59 33.79
C THR A 423 -12.35 -0.58 34.25
N PRO A 424 -11.43 0.02 33.48
CA PRO A 424 -10.02 0.05 33.84
C PRO A 424 -9.78 0.87 35.12
N THR A 425 -8.87 0.40 35.97
CA THR A 425 -8.45 1.12 37.19
C THR A 425 -7.19 1.96 37.00
N THR A 426 -6.62 1.93 35.79
CA THR A 426 -5.48 2.74 35.33
C THR A 426 -5.69 3.10 33.87
N ASN A 427 -5.16 4.23 33.42
CA ASN A 427 -5.30 4.67 32.03
C ASN A 427 -4.73 3.63 31.07
N ILE A 428 -5.27 3.56 29.85
CA ILE A 428 -4.70 2.75 28.78
C ILE A 428 -3.57 3.56 28.15
N GLN A 429 -2.34 3.21 28.52
CA GLN A 429 -1.10 3.85 28.14
C GLN A 429 -0.63 3.37 26.76
N ILE A 430 -0.60 4.28 25.80
CA ILE A 430 -0.19 4.06 24.42
C ILE A 430 1.07 4.88 24.15
N SER A 431 2.22 4.22 24.19
CA SER A 431 3.55 4.82 23.98
C SER A 431 4.37 4.14 22.88
N LYS A 432 3.80 3.12 22.23
CA LYS A 432 4.43 2.44 21.08
C LYS A 432 4.04 3.13 19.78
N SER A 433 4.89 3.04 18.77
CA SER A 433 4.58 3.55 17.43
C SER A 433 4.53 2.42 16.41
N GLY A 434 3.52 2.45 15.54
CA GLY A 434 3.44 1.62 14.34
C GLY A 434 4.29 2.20 13.21
N THR A 435 3.93 1.86 11.97
CA THR A 435 4.48 2.50 10.77
C THR A 435 3.36 2.78 9.78
N SER A 436 3.56 3.68 8.82
CA SER A 436 2.57 3.94 7.76
C SER A 436 2.15 2.71 6.94
N SER A 437 2.99 1.67 6.90
CA SER A 437 2.67 0.39 6.24
C SER A 437 2.14 -0.71 7.17
N ALA A 438 2.14 -0.47 8.48
CA ALA A 438 1.72 -1.42 9.51
C ALA A 438 1.32 -0.64 10.79
N PRO A 439 0.20 0.08 10.77
CA PRO A 439 -0.30 0.78 11.95
C PRO A 439 -0.82 -0.23 12.99
N PHE A 440 -0.85 0.18 14.25
CA PHE A 440 -1.59 -0.58 15.27
C PHE A 440 -3.06 -0.21 15.19
N VAL A 441 -3.96 -1.18 15.33
CA VAL A 441 -5.41 -0.93 15.30
C VAL A 441 -6.01 -1.30 16.65
N LEU A 442 -6.84 -0.43 17.24
CA LEU A 442 -7.68 -0.72 18.41
C LEU A 442 -9.13 -0.46 18.05
N ARG A 443 -9.97 -1.49 18.06
CA ARG A 443 -11.35 -1.36 17.59
C ARG A 443 -12.34 -2.31 18.24
N ALA A 444 -13.63 -1.98 18.17
CA ALA A 444 -14.68 -2.95 18.43
C ALA A 444 -14.69 -4.08 17.38
N TYR A 445 -15.04 -5.29 17.82
CA TYR A 445 -15.15 -6.48 16.96
C TYR A 445 -16.49 -6.50 16.22
N GLU A 446 -16.47 -6.56 14.88
CA GLU A 446 -17.66 -6.79 14.03
C GLU A 446 -18.89 -5.88 14.33
N GLY A 447 -18.67 -4.62 14.72
CA GLY A 447 -19.75 -3.67 15.06
C GLY A 447 -20.41 -3.90 16.41
N GLU A 448 -19.78 -4.72 17.28
CA GLU A 448 -20.19 -4.87 18.67
C GLU A 448 -20.09 -3.53 19.44
N ALA A 449 -21.01 -3.30 20.38
CA ALA A 449 -21.00 -2.10 21.21
C ALA A 449 -19.97 -2.23 22.34
N VAL A 450 -18.97 -1.35 22.34
CA VAL A 450 -17.87 -1.32 23.32
C VAL A 450 -17.88 0.01 24.06
N ILE A 451 -17.99 -0.07 25.39
CA ILE A 451 -17.92 1.08 26.29
C ILE A 451 -16.68 0.93 27.18
N ILE A 452 -15.84 1.95 27.27
CA ILE A 452 -14.74 2.03 28.23
C ILE A 452 -15.10 3.10 29.26
N ASP A 453 -15.39 2.66 30.48
CA ASP A 453 -15.86 3.47 31.59
C ASP A 453 -14.70 3.82 32.54
N GLY A 454 -14.28 5.08 32.50
CA GLY A 454 -13.14 5.60 33.25
C GLY A 454 -13.43 6.01 34.68
N GLU A 455 -14.63 5.77 35.21
CA GLU A 455 -15.03 6.22 36.57
C GLU A 455 -14.06 5.73 37.67
N GLU A 456 -13.43 4.56 37.49
CA GLU A 456 -12.49 3.96 38.45
C GLU A 456 -11.03 4.39 38.24
N LEU A 457 -10.75 5.34 37.34
CA LEU A 457 -9.41 5.86 37.09
C LEU A 457 -8.92 6.78 38.22
N PRO A 458 -7.59 6.85 38.46
CA PRO A 458 -7.04 7.69 39.50
C PRO A 458 -7.50 9.16 39.38
N GLY A 459 -8.00 9.71 40.48
CA GLY A 459 -8.42 11.11 40.54
C GLY A 459 -9.60 11.46 39.63
N THR A 460 -10.55 10.52 39.44
CA THR A 460 -11.73 10.70 38.59
C THR A 460 -13.03 10.68 39.40
N PRO A 461 -13.77 11.80 39.49
CA PRO A 461 -13.28 13.16 39.27
C PRO A 461 -12.31 13.59 40.40
N ALA A 462 -11.40 14.52 40.10
CA ALA A 462 -10.54 15.06 41.14
C ALA A 462 -11.33 16.04 42.03
N GLU A 463 -10.76 16.40 43.18
CA GLU A 463 -11.37 17.41 44.06
C GLU A 463 -11.34 18.82 43.45
N VAL A 464 -12.25 19.70 43.89
CA VAL A 464 -12.31 21.10 43.45
C VAL A 464 -10.96 21.81 43.65
N GLY A 465 -10.45 22.42 42.57
CA GLY A 465 -9.15 23.08 42.54
C GLY A 465 -7.94 22.13 42.42
N GLY A 466 -8.16 20.81 42.35
CA GLY A 466 -7.13 19.83 42.06
C GLY A 466 -6.78 19.75 40.57
N SER A 467 -5.57 19.28 40.27
CA SER A 467 -5.12 18.95 38.91
C SER A 467 -4.70 17.48 38.85
N LEU A 468 -4.81 16.88 37.66
CA LEU A 468 -4.24 15.56 37.38
C LEU A 468 -2.83 15.71 36.82
N ASP A 469 -1.94 14.82 37.25
CA ASP A 469 -0.64 14.64 36.62
C ASP A 469 -0.83 14.19 35.17
N ASN A 470 0.14 14.50 34.30
CA ASN A 470 0.00 14.23 32.86
C ASN A 470 -0.30 12.76 32.59
N GLU A 471 0.42 11.84 33.23
CA GLU A 471 0.29 10.38 33.05
C GLU A 471 -1.08 9.82 33.44
N ASP A 472 -1.85 10.56 34.24
CA ASP A 472 -3.19 10.16 34.70
C ASP A 472 -4.32 10.72 33.81
N ARG A 473 -4.01 11.42 32.71
CA ARG A 473 -5.01 12.01 31.80
C ARG A 473 -5.47 11.02 30.74
N GLY A 474 -6.78 10.99 30.43
CA GLY A 474 -7.35 10.22 29.31
C GLY A 474 -7.62 8.76 29.64
N ILE A 475 -8.83 8.27 29.32
CA ILE A 475 -9.06 6.82 29.30
C ILE A 475 -8.07 6.17 28.32
N LEU A 476 -7.94 6.76 27.13
CA LEU A 476 -6.79 6.54 26.24
C LEU A 476 -5.76 7.65 26.49
N HIS A 477 -4.61 7.27 27.04
CA HIS A 477 -3.46 8.14 27.21
C HIS A 477 -2.43 7.83 26.13
N ILE A 478 -2.34 8.69 25.11
CA ILE A 478 -1.47 8.51 23.94
C ILE A 478 -0.34 9.52 24.05
N GLN A 479 0.89 9.05 24.21
CA GLN A 479 2.05 9.93 24.34
C GLN A 479 3.25 9.41 23.56
N ASP A 480 3.89 10.29 22.78
CA ASP A 480 5.07 9.96 21.98
C ASP A 480 4.83 8.76 21.02
N ALA A 481 3.59 8.65 20.53
CA ALA A 481 3.09 7.51 19.77
C ALA A 481 2.55 7.91 18.39
N GLU A 482 2.89 7.11 17.38
CA GLU A 482 2.51 7.34 16.00
C GLU A 482 1.92 6.09 15.33
N TYR A 483 1.13 6.30 14.27
CA TYR A 483 0.53 5.25 13.44
C TYR A 483 -0.34 4.27 14.23
N TRP A 484 -1.23 4.82 15.05
CA TRP A 484 -2.38 4.10 15.63
C TRP A 484 -3.67 4.45 14.91
N GLU A 485 -4.55 3.48 14.78
CA GLU A 485 -5.91 3.63 14.26
C GLU A 485 -6.92 3.16 15.32
N PHE A 486 -7.86 4.03 15.65
CA PHE A 486 -8.90 3.80 16.66
C PHE A 486 -10.27 3.82 16.00
N TYR A 487 -11.07 2.79 16.24
CA TYR A 487 -12.39 2.67 15.62
C TYR A 487 -13.47 2.22 16.60
N ASP A 488 -14.67 2.80 16.46
CA ASP A 488 -15.90 2.24 17.04
C ASP A 488 -15.87 2.12 18.58
N LEU A 489 -15.37 3.16 19.27
CA LEU A 489 -15.19 3.16 20.72
C LEU A 489 -16.03 4.23 21.41
N GLU A 490 -16.67 3.87 22.52
CA GLU A 490 -17.36 4.82 23.41
C GLU A 490 -16.59 4.96 24.74
N LEU A 491 -16.21 6.18 25.10
CA LEU A 491 -15.40 6.50 26.28
C LEU A 491 -16.19 7.41 27.23
N ILE A 492 -16.47 6.93 28.44
CA ILE A 492 -17.34 7.61 29.39
C ILE A 492 -16.72 7.80 30.76
N ASN A 493 -17.18 8.83 31.48
CA ASN A 493 -16.87 9.09 32.88
C ASN A 493 -15.37 9.12 33.22
N GLY A 494 -14.51 9.32 32.23
CA GLY A 494 -13.07 9.41 32.43
C GLY A 494 -12.64 10.79 32.93
N PRO A 495 -11.39 10.93 33.38
CA PRO A 495 -10.81 12.24 33.60
C PRO A 495 -10.73 13.00 32.27
N TYR A 496 -10.42 12.32 31.17
CA TYR A 496 -10.59 12.78 29.78
C TYR A 496 -11.04 11.54 28.97
N GLY A 497 -11.70 11.71 27.83
CA GLY A 497 -11.99 10.58 26.94
C GLY A 497 -10.69 10.09 26.27
N VAL A 498 -10.19 10.90 25.34
CA VAL A 498 -8.90 10.71 24.66
C VAL A 498 -7.98 11.87 25.00
N TYR A 499 -6.77 11.58 25.48
CA TYR A 499 -5.70 12.55 25.67
C TYR A 499 -4.48 12.11 24.86
N ALA A 500 -4.16 12.87 23.82
CA ALA A 500 -3.05 12.60 22.91
C ALA A 500 -2.04 13.75 22.94
N ARG A 501 -0.79 13.45 23.30
CA ARG A 501 0.28 14.43 23.43
C ARG A 501 1.52 14.00 22.64
N ASP A 502 2.11 14.92 21.88
CA ASP A 502 3.31 14.65 21.09
C ASP A 502 3.12 13.40 20.20
N ALA A 503 1.90 13.23 19.67
CA ALA A 503 1.43 12.03 19.00
C ALA A 503 1.01 12.37 17.57
N SER A 504 1.57 11.68 16.58
CA SER A 504 1.42 12.06 15.16
C SER A 504 0.99 10.92 14.26
N ASN A 505 0.41 11.22 13.11
CA ASN A 505 0.03 10.23 12.11
C ASN A 505 -0.97 9.17 12.64
N ASN A 506 -1.81 9.55 13.61
CA ASN A 506 -2.85 8.66 14.16
C ASN A 506 -4.21 8.93 13.52
N HIS A 507 -5.06 7.93 13.53
CA HIS A 507 -6.38 7.94 12.91
C HIS A 507 -7.44 7.58 13.95
N TYR A 508 -8.50 8.37 14.04
CA TYR A 508 -9.60 8.18 14.98
C TYR A 508 -10.90 8.26 14.19
N GLU A 509 -11.71 7.21 14.21
CA GLU A 509 -12.94 7.16 13.42
C GLU A 509 -14.09 6.55 14.22
N ARG A 510 -15.26 7.20 14.22
CA ARG A 510 -16.45 6.76 14.98
C ARG A 510 -16.15 6.56 16.46
N ILE A 511 -15.57 7.60 17.06
CA ILE A 511 -15.29 7.66 18.50
C ILE A 511 -16.39 8.47 19.18
N ILE A 512 -16.91 7.98 20.31
CA ILE A 512 -17.85 8.70 21.16
C ILE A 512 -17.16 8.99 22.48
N THR A 513 -17.11 10.26 22.89
CA THR A 513 -16.58 10.67 24.20
C THR A 513 -17.67 11.42 24.94
N ARG A 514 -18.21 10.84 26.01
CA ARG A 514 -19.32 11.49 26.72
C ARG A 514 -19.27 11.41 28.21
N ASP A 515 -19.89 12.40 28.85
CA ASP A 515 -20.04 12.47 30.31
C ASP A 515 -18.71 12.43 31.09
N ASN A 516 -17.58 12.67 30.41
CA ASN A 516 -16.26 12.73 31.04
C ASN A 516 -16.15 13.96 31.95
N TYR A 517 -15.25 13.87 32.93
CA TYR A 517 -15.02 14.89 33.95
C TYR A 517 -14.02 15.99 33.52
N GLU A 518 -13.70 16.04 32.23
CA GLU A 518 -12.94 17.08 31.52
C GLU A 518 -13.21 16.89 30.01
N THR A 519 -12.27 17.23 29.14
CA THR A 519 -12.34 17.27 27.68
C THR A 519 -12.58 15.88 27.12
N GLY A 520 -13.49 15.79 26.15
CA GLY A 520 -13.80 14.55 25.47
C GLY A 520 -12.62 14.04 24.65
N PHE A 521 -12.07 14.91 23.79
CA PHE A 521 -10.96 14.57 22.90
C PHE A 521 -9.93 15.72 22.86
N GLN A 522 -8.70 15.44 23.31
CA GLN A 522 -7.62 16.43 23.38
C GLN A 522 -6.40 16.00 22.58
N LEU A 523 -5.87 16.93 21.79
CA LEU A 523 -4.56 16.87 21.13
C LEU A 523 -3.67 17.99 21.66
N GLU A 524 -2.46 17.68 22.09
CA GLU A 524 -1.52 18.63 22.68
C GLU A 524 -0.07 18.36 22.19
N GLY A 525 0.82 19.34 22.39
CA GLY A 525 2.25 19.22 22.11
C GLY A 525 2.57 19.30 20.61
N GLU A 526 3.63 18.60 20.19
CA GLU A 526 4.12 18.55 18.81
C GLU A 526 3.33 17.54 17.95
N SER A 527 2.04 17.35 18.24
CA SER A 527 1.15 16.43 17.53
C SER A 527 0.86 16.92 16.11
N ALA A 528 1.03 16.07 15.10
CA ALA A 528 0.85 16.41 13.69
C ALA A 528 0.20 15.28 12.88
N ASN A 529 -0.48 15.62 11.77
CA ASN A 529 -1.07 14.67 10.82
C ASN A 529 -2.04 13.65 11.46
N ASN A 530 -2.74 14.03 12.52
CA ASN A 530 -3.80 13.20 13.08
C ASN A 530 -5.10 13.45 12.31
N VAL A 531 -5.84 12.38 12.05
CA VAL A 531 -7.14 12.42 11.36
C VAL A 531 -8.21 11.99 12.35
N VAL A 532 -9.23 12.83 12.53
CA VAL A 532 -10.36 12.56 13.43
C VAL A 532 -11.66 12.68 12.63
N LEU A 533 -12.36 11.56 12.45
CA LEU A 533 -13.56 11.45 11.62
C LEU A 533 -14.72 10.91 12.46
N TYR A 534 -15.92 11.48 12.25
CA TYR A 534 -17.15 11.02 12.89
C TYR A 534 -17.07 10.94 14.43
N LEU A 535 -16.43 11.92 15.07
CA LEU A 535 -16.37 12.05 16.53
C LEU A 535 -17.69 12.62 17.06
N ASP A 536 -18.27 11.97 18.08
CA ASP A 536 -19.30 12.57 18.93
C ASP A 536 -18.70 12.87 20.31
N SER A 537 -18.74 14.13 20.73
CA SER A 537 -18.20 14.58 22.03
C SER A 537 -19.24 15.42 22.76
N TYR A 538 -19.86 14.89 23.82
CA TYR A 538 -20.98 15.55 24.48
C TYR A 538 -21.12 15.21 25.96
N GLY A 539 -21.78 16.07 26.74
CA GLY A 539 -22.00 15.80 28.17
C GLY A 539 -20.74 15.91 29.06
N ASN A 540 -19.59 16.20 28.47
CA ASN A 540 -18.32 16.41 29.14
C ASN A 540 -18.35 17.68 30.02
N ARG A 541 -17.75 17.64 31.22
CA ARG A 541 -17.77 18.74 32.21
C ARG A 541 -16.58 18.66 33.18
N ASP A 542 -15.98 19.78 33.59
CA ASP A 542 -14.98 19.76 34.67
C ASP A 542 -15.57 20.28 35.99
N PRO A 543 -16.03 19.42 36.91
CA PRO A 543 -16.52 19.87 38.20
C PRO A 543 -15.43 20.49 39.09
N ARG A 544 -14.15 20.28 38.78
CA ARG A 544 -13.02 20.82 39.57
C ARG A 544 -12.79 22.30 39.33
N LYS A 545 -13.12 22.75 38.12
CA LYS A 545 -12.97 24.13 37.64
C LYS A 545 -14.30 24.75 37.25
N ASN A 546 -15.37 24.47 37.99
CA ASN A 546 -16.69 25.10 37.78
C ASN A 546 -17.24 24.94 36.34
N GLY A 547 -16.90 23.86 35.64
CA GLY A 547 -17.30 23.58 34.27
C GLY A 547 -16.38 24.15 33.19
N GLU A 548 -15.29 24.84 33.56
CA GLU A 548 -14.27 25.32 32.63
C GLU A 548 -13.39 24.16 32.10
N SER A 549 -12.70 24.35 30.98
CA SER A 549 -11.72 23.42 30.40
C SER A 549 -12.26 22.07 29.86
N ALA A 550 -13.55 21.75 29.96
CA ALA A 550 -14.12 20.52 29.38
C ALA A 550 -14.57 20.70 27.91
N ASP A 551 -13.61 20.79 27.01
CA ASP A 551 -13.86 21.04 25.58
C ASP A 551 -14.31 19.77 24.81
N GLY A 552 -14.88 20.00 23.63
CA GLY A 552 -15.31 18.94 22.71
C GLY A 552 -14.18 18.39 21.84
N PHE A 553 -13.46 19.27 21.13
CA PHE A 553 -12.41 18.96 20.13
C PHE A 553 -11.56 20.19 19.75
N ALA A 554 -10.32 20.02 19.24
CA ALA A 554 -9.47 21.09 18.70
C ALA A 554 -8.62 20.64 17.49
N LEU A 555 -8.72 21.35 16.33
CA LEU A 555 -7.78 21.46 15.16
C LEU A 555 -8.51 21.96 13.89
N THR A 556 -8.00 21.76 12.66
CA THR A 556 -8.71 22.04 11.37
C THR A 556 -10.07 21.34 11.36
N ILE A 557 -11.11 22.07 10.98
CA ILE A 557 -12.51 21.66 11.18
C ILE A 557 -13.25 21.69 9.84
N GLU A 558 -13.70 20.54 9.39
CA GLU A 558 -14.53 20.42 8.19
C GLU A 558 -15.79 19.63 8.56
N ASP A 559 -16.93 19.94 7.94
CA ASP A 559 -18.15 19.14 8.07
C ASP A 559 -18.54 18.86 9.54
N THR A 560 -18.52 19.91 10.37
CA THR A 560 -18.68 19.77 11.82
C THR A 560 -19.86 20.59 12.34
N ILE A 561 -20.59 20.03 13.30
CA ILE A 561 -21.71 20.71 13.97
C ILE A 561 -21.38 20.87 15.47
N SER A 562 -21.36 22.10 15.96
CA SER A 562 -21.14 22.43 17.37
C SER A 562 -22.34 23.16 17.97
N TRP A 563 -22.97 22.56 18.98
CA TRP A 563 -24.22 23.08 19.50
C TRP A 563 -24.44 22.87 21.00
N GLY A 564 -25.24 23.76 21.60
CA GLY A 564 -25.67 23.62 22.98
C GLY A 564 -24.54 23.74 24.00
N ASN A 565 -23.41 24.35 23.67
CA ASN A 565 -22.27 24.48 24.56
C ASN A 565 -22.51 25.53 25.66
N GLY A 566 -21.86 25.36 26.82
CA GLY A 566 -21.82 26.35 27.91
C GLY A 566 -23.09 26.49 28.75
N PHE A 567 -23.91 25.45 28.85
CA PHE A 567 -25.07 25.41 29.76
C PHE A 567 -24.83 24.46 30.92
N ASN A 568 -25.22 24.88 32.12
CA ASN A 568 -25.23 24.02 33.30
C ASN A 568 -26.37 23.00 33.21
N ARG A 569 -26.05 21.75 32.86
CA ARG A 569 -26.99 20.63 32.82
C ARG A 569 -26.93 19.74 34.06
N TRP A 570 -26.02 20.05 35.00
CA TRP A 570 -25.64 19.16 36.10
C TRP A 570 -25.90 19.73 37.49
N ASP A 571 -26.51 20.91 37.57
CA ASP A 571 -26.98 21.55 38.81
C ASP A 571 -25.88 21.78 39.87
N PHE A 572 -24.64 22.00 39.45
CA PHE A 572 -23.55 22.43 40.36
C PHE A 572 -23.33 23.94 40.29
N SER A 573 -22.83 24.52 41.38
CA SER A 573 -22.61 25.97 41.51
C SER A 573 -21.27 26.26 42.19
N PRO A 574 -20.47 27.23 41.70
CA PRO A 574 -20.72 28.04 40.49
C PRO A 574 -20.52 27.25 39.19
N PHE A 575 -21.08 27.75 38.08
CA PHE A 575 -20.85 27.23 36.72
C PHE A 575 -20.40 28.39 35.82
N GLU A 576 -19.27 28.23 35.16
CA GLU A 576 -18.54 29.30 34.46
C GLU A 576 -18.11 28.87 33.04
N GLY A 577 -18.84 27.96 32.37
CA GLY A 577 -18.52 27.53 31.02
C GLY A 577 -18.61 28.66 29.97
N ASP A 578 -17.60 28.78 29.11
CA ASP A 578 -17.46 29.86 28.12
C ASP A 578 -18.52 29.85 27.01
N GLY A 579 -18.95 28.66 26.58
CA GLY A 579 -20.12 28.48 25.72
C GLY A 579 -20.01 28.93 24.27
N ASN A 580 -18.81 28.95 23.69
CA ASN A 580 -18.63 29.19 22.26
C ASN A 580 -18.86 27.91 21.45
N GLY A 581 -19.32 28.02 20.20
CA GLY A 581 -19.43 26.89 19.28
C GLY A 581 -18.05 26.42 18.79
N PHE A 582 -17.32 27.31 18.11
CA PHE A 582 -15.96 27.09 17.64
C PHE A 582 -15.04 28.17 18.22
N LYS A 583 -14.26 27.78 19.22
CA LYS A 583 -13.25 28.62 19.88
C LYS A 583 -11.88 28.28 19.30
N LEU A 584 -11.41 29.11 18.38
CA LEU A 584 -10.29 28.78 17.49
C LEU A 584 -8.95 29.32 18.00
N GLY A 585 -8.76 29.33 19.32
CA GLY A 585 -7.68 30.12 19.88
C GLY A 585 -7.73 30.34 21.38
N GLY A 586 -6.74 31.10 21.85
CA GLY A 586 -6.62 31.52 23.25
C GLY A 586 -5.35 31.01 23.91
N GLY A 587 -5.12 31.46 25.14
CA GLY A 587 -3.93 31.14 25.92
C GLY A 587 -3.37 32.39 26.60
N ASP A 588 -2.29 32.21 27.35
CA ASP A 588 -1.58 33.32 27.99
C ASP A 588 -0.78 34.13 26.95
N ASP A 589 -0.64 35.44 27.17
CA ASP A 589 0.09 36.36 26.27
C ASP A 589 1.52 35.88 25.91
N ALA A 590 2.13 35.07 26.77
CA ALA A 590 3.47 34.53 26.57
C ALA A 590 3.52 33.38 25.55
N ASP A 591 2.41 32.65 25.38
CA ASP A 591 2.31 31.41 24.61
C ASP A 591 1.48 31.59 23.32
N ILE A 592 0.77 32.71 23.17
CA ILE A 592 -0.06 32.99 22.00
C ILE A 592 0.79 33.43 20.78
N GLY A 593 1.36 32.44 20.08
CA GLY A 593 1.96 32.61 18.75
C GLY A 593 0.91 32.59 17.63
N PRO A 594 1.22 33.03 16.39
CA PRO A 594 0.26 32.94 15.29
C PRO A 594 -0.05 31.48 14.92
N ALA A 595 -1.34 31.16 14.76
CA ALA A 595 -1.83 29.86 14.35
C ALA A 595 -2.87 30.05 13.24
N ASN A 596 -2.72 29.30 12.16
CA ASN A 596 -3.65 29.37 11.04
C ASN A 596 -4.72 28.30 11.22
N HIS A 597 -5.96 28.64 10.91
CA HIS A 597 -7.08 27.70 10.98
C HIS A 597 -7.86 27.70 9.68
N VAL A 598 -8.30 26.52 9.25
CA VAL A 598 -9.24 26.35 8.14
C VAL A 598 -10.51 25.74 8.72
N ILE A 599 -11.65 26.38 8.47
CA ILE A 599 -12.96 25.93 8.91
C ILE A 599 -13.90 25.98 7.72
N THR A 600 -14.36 24.82 7.27
CA THR A 600 -15.27 24.74 6.12
C THR A 600 -16.54 23.97 6.45
N ASN A 601 -17.63 24.36 5.81
CA ASN A 601 -18.90 23.62 5.82
C ASN A 601 -19.40 23.22 7.21
N SER A 602 -19.20 24.08 8.22
CA SER A 602 -19.48 23.79 9.62
C SER A 602 -20.63 24.62 10.20
N ILE A 603 -21.37 24.07 11.17
CA ILE A 603 -22.56 24.68 11.77
C ILE A 603 -22.34 24.94 13.26
N ALA A 604 -22.59 26.16 13.72
CA ALA A 604 -22.64 26.52 15.15
C ALA A 604 -24.04 26.96 15.54
N PHE A 605 -24.71 26.27 16.49
CA PHE A 605 -26.04 26.69 16.92
C PHE A 605 -26.38 26.51 18.40
N SER A 606 -27.29 27.36 18.90
CA SER A 606 -27.82 27.27 20.27
C SER A 606 -26.73 27.22 21.35
N ASN A 607 -25.57 27.83 21.10
CA ASN A 607 -24.50 27.96 22.08
C ASN A 607 -24.80 29.12 23.06
N SER A 608 -24.32 29.04 24.30
CA SER A 608 -24.60 30.07 25.33
C SER A 608 -23.83 31.37 25.12
N HIS A 609 -22.87 31.40 24.18
CA HIS A 609 -22.12 32.58 23.78
C HIS A 609 -22.00 32.70 22.24
N ASP A 610 -20.80 32.75 21.67
CA ASP A 610 -20.58 33.01 20.24
C ASP A 610 -20.68 31.73 19.40
N GLY A 611 -20.98 31.87 18.10
CA GLY A 611 -20.91 30.77 17.14
C GLY A 611 -19.47 30.40 16.81
N PHE A 612 -18.75 31.30 16.15
CA PHE A 612 -17.33 31.16 15.79
C PHE A 612 -16.54 32.33 16.37
N THR A 613 -15.41 32.06 17.02
CA THR A 613 -14.52 33.11 17.54
C THR A 613 -13.05 32.76 17.37
N ASP A 614 -12.25 33.75 16.98
CA ASP A 614 -10.78 33.64 17.00
C ASP A 614 -10.20 33.61 18.42
N ASN A 615 -10.99 33.99 19.42
CA ASN A 615 -10.60 34.02 20.83
C ASN A 615 -9.19 34.62 21.07
N SER A 616 -8.92 35.77 20.44
CA SER A 616 -7.64 36.50 20.54
C SER A 616 -6.43 35.82 19.89
N GLN A 617 -6.63 34.77 19.10
CA GLN A 617 -5.57 34.10 18.37
C GLN A 617 -5.13 34.90 17.14
N PRO A 618 -3.85 35.26 17.01
CA PRO A 618 -3.32 35.80 15.77
C PRO A 618 -3.09 34.68 14.75
N GLY A 619 -3.04 35.03 13.47
CA GLY A 619 -2.78 34.08 12.37
C GLY A 619 -3.68 34.33 11.17
N ASN A 620 -3.51 33.53 10.12
CA ASN A 620 -4.33 33.59 8.92
C ASN A 620 -5.40 32.52 8.99
N PHE A 621 -6.67 32.93 8.99
CA PHE A 621 -7.79 32.01 9.09
C PHE A 621 -8.54 31.96 7.75
N GLU A 622 -9.06 30.80 7.39
CA GLU A 622 -9.92 30.60 6.23
C GLU A 622 -11.23 29.99 6.70
N LEU A 623 -12.33 30.71 6.49
CA LEU A 623 -13.68 30.28 6.88
C LEU A 623 -14.57 30.28 5.66
N SER A 624 -14.93 29.10 5.16
CA SER A 624 -15.79 28.96 3.97
C SER A 624 -17.05 28.17 4.25
N ARG A 625 -18.19 28.63 3.73
CA ARG A 625 -19.45 27.88 3.79
C ARG A 625 -19.89 27.47 5.21
N ASN A 626 -19.64 28.28 6.23
CA ASN A 626 -20.07 27.97 7.59
C ASN A 626 -21.42 28.62 7.92
N THR A 627 -22.19 28.07 8.87
CA THR A 627 -23.47 28.62 9.33
C THR A 627 -23.46 28.81 10.85
N ALA A 628 -23.61 30.06 11.33
CA ALA A 628 -23.84 30.39 12.73
C ALA A 628 -25.32 30.79 12.92
N TRP A 629 -26.10 29.94 13.58
CA TRP A 629 -27.53 30.16 13.76
C TRP A 629 -27.95 30.09 15.23
N ASN A 630 -28.75 31.05 15.70
CA ASN A 630 -29.38 31.00 17.04
C ASN A 630 -28.38 30.82 18.22
N ASN A 631 -27.19 31.40 18.13
CA ASN A 631 -26.27 31.49 19.27
C ASN A 631 -26.64 32.69 20.16
N SER A 632 -26.37 32.62 21.45
CA SER A 632 -26.85 33.64 22.40
C SER A 632 -26.14 34.99 22.25
N ALA A 633 -24.92 35.02 21.72
CA ALA A 633 -24.13 36.24 21.49
C ALA A 633 -23.88 36.52 20.00
N ILE A 634 -22.64 36.44 19.51
CA ILE A 634 -22.27 36.83 18.15
C ILE A 634 -22.10 35.60 17.26
N GLY A 635 -22.60 35.66 16.02
CA GLY A 635 -22.40 34.57 15.04
C GLY A 635 -20.92 34.34 14.72
N PHE A 636 -20.22 35.36 14.21
CA PHE A 636 -18.78 35.33 13.93
C PHE A 636 -18.04 36.50 14.59
N ARG A 637 -17.12 36.21 15.53
CA ARG A 637 -16.28 37.20 16.23
C ARG A 637 -14.80 37.03 15.84
N PHE A 638 -14.32 37.89 14.95
CA PHE A 638 -12.94 37.88 14.44
C PHE A 638 -12.34 39.29 14.54
N GLY A 639 -11.51 39.49 15.56
CA GLY A 639 -10.91 40.79 15.87
C GLY A 639 -9.38 40.79 15.82
N THR A 640 -8.76 39.61 15.92
CA THR A 640 -7.33 39.44 16.13
C THR A 640 -6.66 38.64 15.02
N ALA A 641 -7.32 37.59 14.52
CA ALA A 641 -6.86 36.87 13.34
C ALA A 641 -7.06 37.72 12.07
N VAL A 642 -6.30 37.43 11.01
CA VAL A 642 -6.59 37.88 9.65
C VAL A 642 -7.37 36.77 8.95
N ALA A 643 -8.69 36.85 8.98
CA ALA A 643 -9.59 35.85 8.43
C ALA A 643 -10.08 36.21 7.02
N THR A 644 -10.11 35.21 6.15
CA THR A 644 -10.83 35.21 4.88
C THR A 644 -12.14 34.46 5.07
N LEU A 645 -13.26 35.19 5.04
CA LEU A 645 -14.62 34.72 5.28
C LEU A 645 -15.37 34.69 3.94
N THR A 646 -15.67 33.50 3.42
CA THR A 646 -16.35 33.32 2.12
C THR A 646 -17.62 32.49 2.23
N GLY A 647 -18.75 33.01 1.77
CA GLY A 647 -19.98 32.22 1.65
C GLY A 647 -20.55 31.71 2.98
N ASN A 648 -20.34 32.41 4.10
CA ASN A 648 -20.84 32.02 5.41
C ASN A 648 -22.21 32.65 5.73
N ILE A 649 -23.00 32.00 6.58
CA ILE A 649 -24.29 32.49 7.05
C ILE A 649 -24.24 32.80 8.55
N ALA A 650 -24.72 33.98 8.95
CA ALA A 650 -24.99 34.33 10.35
C ALA A 650 -26.45 34.79 10.49
N ALA A 651 -27.27 33.98 11.15
CA ALA A 651 -28.72 34.18 11.23
C ALA A 651 -29.24 34.03 12.67
N SER A 652 -30.22 34.86 13.06
CA SER A 652 -30.91 34.74 14.37
C SER A 652 -30.00 34.70 15.63
N ASN A 653 -28.75 35.20 15.57
CA ASN A 653 -27.86 35.26 16.74
C ASN A 653 -28.26 36.42 17.68
N GLY A 654 -28.11 36.24 18.99
CA GLY A 654 -28.73 37.09 20.01
C GLY A 654 -28.21 38.52 20.08
N GLU A 655 -26.90 38.74 19.96
CA GLU A 655 -26.32 40.09 19.97
C GLU A 655 -26.18 40.67 18.56
N LYS A 656 -25.40 39.99 17.70
CA LYS A 656 -25.05 40.47 16.36
C LYS A 656 -24.76 39.29 15.42
N PRO A 657 -24.96 39.45 14.09
CA PRO A 657 -24.48 38.48 13.12
C PRO A 657 -22.95 38.33 13.19
N THR A 658 -22.23 39.45 13.22
CA THR A 658 -20.77 39.46 13.23
C THR A 658 -20.17 40.59 14.07
N SER A 659 -18.90 40.41 14.45
CA SER A 659 -18.01 41.44 14.99
C SER A 659 -16.63 41.25 14.36
N LEU A 660 -16.37 42.00 13.28
CA LEU A 660 -15.17 41.88 12.45
C LEU A 660 -14.28 43.12 12.57
N SER A 661 -12.95 42.95 12.57
CA SER A 661 -12.00 44.05 12.41
C SER A 661 -11.91 44.53 10.94
N GLU A 662 -11.25 45.66 10.70
CA GLU A 662 -11.03 46.18 9.32
C GLU A 662 -10.05 45.32 8.49
N GLU A 663 -9.35 44.38 9.12
CA GLU A 663 -8.34 43.52 8.47
C GLU A 663 -8.96 42.26 7.85
N GLN A 664 -10.24 41.97 8.13
CA GLN A 664 -10.92 40.79 7.60
C GLN A 664 -11.22 40.93 6.11
N VAL A 665 -11.06 39.84 5.36
CA VAL A 665 -11.54 39.73 3.98
C VAL A 665 -12.90 39.03 4.01
N SER A 666 -13.97 39.73 3.64
CA SER A 666 -15.35 39.23 3.69
C SER A 666 -15.98 39.30 2.31
N GLU A 667 -16.37 38.16 1.74
CA GLU A 667 -17.01 38.07 0.43
C GLU A 667 -18.13 37.02 0.39
N GLY A 668 -19.28 37.39 -0.19
CA GLY A 668 -20.38 36.46 -0.45
C GLY A 668 -21.04 35.89 0.81
N ASN A 669 -20.84 36.51 1.97
CA ASN A 669 -21.48 36.08 3.22
C ASN A 669 -22.88 36.71 3.35
N SER A 670 -23.73 36.10 4.16
CA SER A 670 -25.08 36.60 4.51
C SER A 670 -25.11 38.07 4.96
N TRP A 671 -24.05 38.57 5.59
CA TRP A 671 -23.94 39.95 6.09
C TRP A 671 -23.34 40.94 5.08
N ASP A 672 -22.88 40.47 3.92
CA ASP A 672 -22.35 41.34 2.85
C ASP A 672 -23.48 41.87 1.94
N GLY A 673 -24.69 41.28 2.01
CA GLY A 673 -25.86 41.62 1.21
C GLY A 673 -26.89 42.53 1.89
N ASP A 674 -27.92 42.91 1.13
CA ASP A 674 -29.04 43.74 1.60
C ASP A 674 -30.15 42.86 2.23
N GLY A 675 -30.02 42.49 3.51
CA GLY A 675 -31.07 41.74 4.22
C GLY A 675 -30.61 41.15 5.54
N ALA A 676 -31.52 41.11 6.53
CA ALA A 676 -31.28 40.35 7.76
C ALA A 676 -31.67 38.89 7.51
N TRP A 677 -30.77 37.96 7.86
CA TRP A 677 -31.05 36.53 7.82
C TRP A 677 -31.71 36.10 9.14
N ASP A 678 -32.82 35.38 9.02
CA ASP A 678 -33.61 34.86 10.14
C ASP A 678 -34.07 33.42 9.86
N ASP A 679 -34.89 32.86 10.73
CA ASP A 679 -35.36 31.48 10.60
C ASP A 679 -36.15 31.24 9.29
N GLY A 680 -36.77 32.28 8.74
CA GLY A 680 -37.49 32.22 7.47
C GLY A 680 -36.59 32.19 6.23
N SER A 681 -35.29 32.43 6.39
CA SER A 681 -34.30 32.32 5.32
C SER A 681 -33.97 30.87 4.96
N PHE A 682 -34.26 29.91 5.85
CA PHE A 682 -33.91 28.49 5.69
C PHE A 682 -35.09 27.62 5.26
N VAL A 683 -34.79 26.49 4.60
CA VAL A 683 -35.76 25.44 4.28
C VAL A 683 -36.28 24.79 5.57
N SER A 684 -35.38 24.51 6.53
CA SER A 684 -35.71 23.97 7.84
C SER A 684 -34.78 24.53 8.92
N VAL A 685 -35.34 24.78 10.11
CA VAL A 685 -34.61 25.08 11.35
C VAL A 685 -34.85 23.99 12.42
N ASP A 686 -35.34 22.83 12.00
CA ASP A 686 -35.61 21.70 12.88
C ASP A 686 -34.30 21.02 13.32
N VAL A 687 -33.90 21.27 14.57
CA VAL A 687 -32.65 20.75 15.14
C VAL A 687 -32.66 19.23 15.31
N GLU A 688 -33.84 18.58 15.34
CA GLU A 688 -33.92 17.13 15.49
C GLU A 688 -33.28 16.40 14.29
N LEU A 689 -33.16 17.06 13.14
CA LEU A 689 -32.51 16.53 11.93
C LEU A 689 -31.01 16.26 12.09
N VAL A 690 -30.35 16.87 13.08
CA VAL A 690 -28.90 16.75 13.31
C VAL A 690 -28.52 16.31 14.73
N GLN A 691 -29.49 15.97 15.57
CA GLN A 691 -29.30 15.55 16.97
C GLN A 691 -29.59 14.04 17.19
N GLY A 692 -29.82 13.30 16.11
CA GLY A 692 -30.16 11.88 16.13
C GLY A 692 -28.95 10.94 16.04
N GLU A 693 -29.24 9.64 15.93
CA GLU A 693 -28.24 8.61 15.63
C GLU A 693 -27.61 8.87 14.25
N ARG A 694 -26.31 8.63 14.12
CA ARG A 694 -25.61 8.66 12.84
C ARG A 694 -26.04 7.50 11.95
N ASN A 695 -25.82 7.66 10.64
CA ASN A 695 -25.90 6.56 9.68
C ASN A 695 -24.89 5.45 10.04
N ALA A 696 -25.12 4.26 9.50
CA ALA A 696 -24.23 3.11 9.73
C ALA A 696 -22.78 3.33 9.25
N ASP A 697 -22.54 4.29 8.34
CA ASP A 697 -21.21 4.69 7.88
C ASP A 697 -20.55 5.77 8.77
N GLY A 698 -21.25 6.25 9.81
CA GLY A 698 -20.79 7.31 10.71
C GLY A 698 -21.17 8.73 10.27
N THR A 699 -21.76 8.91 9.09
CA THR A 699 -22.21 10.23 8.62
C THR A 699 -23.47 10.71 9.36
N ILE A 700 -23.70 12.01 9.38
CA ILE A 700 -25.03 12.56 9.74
C ILE A 700 -25.97 12.34 8.55
N GLU A 701 -27.25 12.06 8.81
CA GLU A 701 -28.24 11.96 7.74
C GLU A 701 -28.37 13.30 6.99
N ALA A 702 -28.13 13.27 5.68
CA ALA A 702 -28.27 14.45 4.83
C ALA A 702 -29.70 15.00 4.92
N SER A 703 -29.81 16.29 5.20
CA SER A 703 -31.08 16.95 5.47
C SER A 703 -31.09 18.39 4.98
N ASP A 704 -32.29 18.98 4.96
CA ASP A 704 -32.48 20.39 4.60
C ASP A 704 -32.23 21.35 5.79
N PHE A 705 -31.62 20.88 6.88
CA PHE A 705 -31.33 21.69 8.06
C PHE A 705 -30.39 22.84 7.70
N LEU A 706 -30.87 24.07 7.92
CA LEU A 706 -30.18 25.33 7.64
C LEU A 706 -29.71 25.53 6.18
N LEU A 707 -30.32 24.82 5.23
CA LEU A 707 -30.13 25.13 3.81
C LEU A 707 -30.90 26.41 3.42
N PRO A 708 -30.32 27.33 2.64
CA PRO A 708 -31.03 28.51 2.14
C PRO A 708 -32.26 28.16 1.30
N SER A 709 -33.37 28.84 1.58
CA SER A 709 -34.67 28.61 0.91
C SER A 709 -34.74 29.13 -0.53
N ASP A 710 -33.82 30.02 -0.92
CA ASP A 710 -33.72 30.65 -2.23
C ASP A 710 -32.71 29.97 -3.18
N ALA A 711 -32.19 28.81 -2.78
CA ALA A 711 -31.18 28.04 -3.50
C ALA A 711 -29.84 28.78 -3.69
N GLU A 712 -29.52 29.77 -2.86
CA GLU A 712 -28.15 30.27 -2.77
C GLU A 712 -27.22 29.17 -2.24
N GLU A 713 -26.12 28.91 -2.96
CA GLU A 713 -25.11 27.93 -2.55
C GLU A 713 -24.14 28.54 -1.52
N ILE A 714 -24.64 29.14 -0.44
CA ILE A 714 -23.86 29.65 0.69
C ILE A 714 -24.26 28.94 1.99
N GLY A 715 -23.41 29.04 3.01
CA GLY A 715 -23.58 28.32 4.27
C GLY A 715 -23.30 26.82 4.17
N ALA A 716 -23.36 26.18 5.33
CA ALA A 716 -23.06 24.77 5.48
C ALA A 716 -24.20 23.89 4.97
N THR A 717 -23.86 22.73 4.43
CA THR A 717 -24.79 21.65 4.12
C THR A 717 -24.52 20.46 5.04
N THR A 718 -25.52 19.61 5.28
CA THR A 718 -25.36 18.30 5.93
C THR A 718 -25.20 17.15 4.93
N ASP A 719 -25.30 17.43 3.62
CA ASP A 719 -24.92 16.49 2.57
C ASP A 719 -23.40 16.51 2.38
N TRP A 720 -22.71 15.61 3.07
CA TRP A 720 -21.25 15.47 3.04
C TRP A 720 -20.77 14.37 2.08
N SER A 721 -21.62 13.92 1.15
CA SER A 721 -21.34 12.79 0.26
C SER A 721 -20.53 13.13 -1.00
N ALA A 722 -19.97 14.35 -1.09
CA ALA A 722 -19.39 14.93 -2.31
C ALA A 722 -17.89 14.69 -2.48
#